data_AF-A0A3Q2VCT3-F1
#
_entry.id   AF-A0A3Q2VCT3-F1
#
_cell.length_a   1.000
_cell.length_b   1.000
_cell.length_c   1.000
_cell.angle_alpha   90.00
_cell.angle_beta   90.00
_cell.angle_gamma   90.00
#
_symmetry.space_group_name_H-M   'P 1'
#
loop_
_entity.id
_entity.type
_entity.pdbx_description
1 polymer ?
#
loop_
_entity_poly.entity_id
_entity_poly.type
_entity_poly.pdbx_seq_one_letter_code
_entity_poly.pdbx_strand_id
1 'polypeptide(L)'
;METFRGEGGGGRGGRWRLRHVVPVVLLWMTLHRHVLGCASTNCNLVLTEAQGEITSPCYPQRYPNSYNCRWIMQAPTGFIIQLSFLDFELEEAPGCIYDWVKVNTGSAEVVFCGLTANGLTLNSTGNQMVLSFTSDFSVQKKGFRVSFQHVAVALRNQKIKMSSGVGQITKVANSVSIPALSQLTICFEVERTSLKQKEWIFTYSKDSSAMLLSLGSDGTGMKMVVDGVVCPIDNIILPSDFTNSMKSFCVLWTSSNGRVAVYFNGNYLAKACSSSTGHSVQAGGEFRIGSQQQSFDGNIYNLRLWNYAMSIQELGALKCDHVGNVIDWDNSYWTIPASLAQTNTSLSCSVFPVSNATLNNNCDPSALGCPAVSSPATSSTDSTNTIYTTNANTHDEQFYRFEFVVDDSRSQTTRETLKSAVALWLNQTFQDWIHKVYVGNISVQLSPQTAGNLSSYECRGLLVYTEIINKNLSLIDDASARLRQGSVSEGVEIQSASVEVKQIENCPYDPPWPETRPTVTEYQPCFPNKKWRTCLISSMNYSSYWSDPDGSNCTDIDSIQVSAENASDVAEQLKAFTNNKLNEKEVSKVVSKVEQLVNVSKINFTLASSIVTIISNVMSGSATVPAASDKALKTVDELVQKIQFDGPSIQINSKNLAVGILALNTTMFNETTLSAFMSPNKSDPQIDFKSKRPNPLAQVTLPASLLSRVSHAEADTPSRISFMFFNSPSFFQKKAENELISYVVASSVVNVPIHNLRDPVRIEIAHRSDPARGTLDCVFWNFTKNDGTGDWSKEGCKKNSTESTANKTVCLCDHLTHFGVLLDISQTSPSIDEKNNNILTFISYIGCGISAIFSAATLLTYIAFEKLRRDYPSKILMNLSTSLLFLNMVFLLDSWLSTMKNDGLCKAVAIFLHYFLLTSFTWMGLESVHMYIALVKVFNTYIRRYILKFCIVGWGLPAVLVVIVAAVEKDAYKAVEYKGGSKFCWITNEAVFYTTCVGYFCLVFLLNMAMFVVVMLQICGRNGKRSNRTLRKEVLRNLRSAISLTFLLGMTWGFAFFAWGPVKLTFMYLFSIFNSLQGLFIFIFHCALKENVQKQWKRYLCCGRFKLSDNSDWSKTATNNTKKVSSDNLGKSLSSSSFGSTTANWTSKAKATLNPFKRHSNTDSYSSQ
;
A
#
# COMPACT_ATOMS: atom_id res chain seq x y z
N MET A 1 18.30 -21.38 49.06
CA MET A 1 19.47 -20.51 48.87
C MET A 1 18.96 -19.18 48.37
N GLU A 2 18.57 -18.29 49.30
CA GLU A 2 19.44 -17.26 49.92
C GLU A 2 19.82 -16.18 48.89
N THR A 3 19.72 -14.87 49.06
CA THR A 3 19.24 -13.89 50.07
C THR A 3 19.50 -12.53 49.35
N PHE A 4 18.76 -11.43 49.47
CA PHE A 4 18.83 -10.46 50.58
C PHE A 4 17.84 -9.30 50.34
N ARG A 5 17.39 -8.74 51.47
CA ARG A 5 16.58 -7.51 51.67
C ARG A 5 17.34 -6.21 51.33
N GLY A 6 16.58 -5.13 51.08
CA GLY A 6 16.79 -3.85 51.78
C GLY A 6 16.63 -2.55 50.97
N GLU A 7 15.75 -1.67 51.48
CA GLU A 7 15.65 -0.20 51.27
C GLU A 7 15.09 0.30 49.92
N GLY A 8 14.22 1.32 49.82
CA GLY A 8 13.68 2.26 50.79
C GLY A 8 13.35 3.60 50.12
N GLY A 9 12.07 3.93 49.96
CA GLY A 9 11.54 5.30 49.95
C GLY A 9 11.53 6.13 48.64
N GLY A 10 10.44 6.89 48.45
CA GLY A 10 10.48 8.19 47.78
C GLY A 10 9.67 8.31 46.49
N GLY A 11 8.46 8.86 46.58
CA GLY A 11 7.58 9.08 45.44
C GLY A 11 8.12 10.06 44.39
N ARG A 12 7.78 9.78 43.12
CA ARG A 12 7.62 10.80 42.07
C ARG A 12 6.39 10.47 41.24
N GLY A 13 5.53 11.46 41.10
CA GLY A 13 4.30 11.38 40.32
C GLY A 13 4.59 11.13 38.84
N GLY A 14 4.05 10.03 38.33
CA GLY A 14 3.96 9.74 36.89
C GLY A 14 2.67 10.32 36.33
N ARG A 15 2.77 11.46 35.64
CA ARG A 15 1.79 11.93 34.65
C ARG A 15 1.60 10.83 33.61
N TRP A 16 0.44 10.18 33.59
CA TRP A 16 0.06 9.30 32.47
C TRP A 16 -0.24 10.19 31.25
N ARG A 17 0.75 10.32 30.36
CA ARG A 17 0.60 10.93 29.04
C ARG A 17 -0.10 9.96 28.11
N LEU A 18 -1.01 10.52 27.31
CA LEU A 18 -1.87 9.95 26.28
C LEU A 18 -1.10 9.30 25.09
N ARG A 19 -0.07 8.50 25.32
CA ARG A 19 0.90 8.08 24.29
C ARG A 19 0.86 6.59 23.92
N HIS A 20 -0.01 5.79 24.55
CA HIS A 20 -0.10 4.34 24.30
C HIS A 20 -1.36 3.87 23.55
N VAL A 21 -2.23 4.78 23.11
CA VAL A 21 -3.42 4.42 22.31
C VAL A 21 -3.09 4.32 20.81
N VAL A 22 -2.18 5.16 20.32
CA VAL A 22 -1.77 5.19 18.91
C VAL A 22 -1.04 3.91 18.44
N PRO A 23 -0.13 3.30 19.24
CA PRO A 23 0.55 2.06 18.82
C PRO A 23 -0.40 0.85 18.75
N VAL A 24 -1.44 0.82 19.59
CA VAL A 24 -2.43 -0.27 19.62
C VAL A 24 -3.39 -0.18 18.43
N VAL A 25 -3.76 1.03 18.03
CA VAL A 25 -4.55 1.25 16.80
C VAL A 25 -3.73 0.93 15.54
N LEU A 26 -2.42 1.24 15.54
CA LEU A 26 -1.52 0.87 14.45
C LEU A 26 -1.29 -0.65 14.37
N LEU A 27 -1.18 -1.34 15.51
CA LEU A 27 -1.12 -2.81 15.57
C LEU A 27 -2.42 -3.48 15.11
N TRP A 28 -3.56 -2.84 15.35
CA TRP A 28 -4.86 -3.36 14.90
C TRP A 28 -5.09 -3.13 13.40
N MET A 29 -4.52 -2.06 12.82
CA MET A 29 -4.51 -1.81 11.38
C MET A 29 -3.55 -2.74 10.61
N THR A 30 -2.45 -3.20 11.23
CA THR A 30 -1.50 -4.12 10.56
C THR A 30 -1.93 -5.59 10.60
N LEU A 31 -2.82 -5.97 11.52
CA LEU A 31 -3.36 -7.34 11.65
C LEU A 31 -4.53 -7.65 10.69
N HIS A 32 -4.94 -6.71 9.82
CA HIS A 32 -6.01 -6.90 8.84
C HIS A 32 -5.53 -6.89 7.37
N ARG A 33 -4.28 -7.31 7.12
CA ARG A 33 -3.70 -7.38 5.77
C ARG A 33 -3.35 -8.80 5.30
N HIS A 34 -4.21 -9.78 5.56
CA HIS A 34 -4.06 -11.13 4.99
C HIS A 34 -5.39 -11.75 4.55
N VAL A 35 -6.09 -11.10 3.61
CA VAL A 35 -6.89 -11.77 2.56
C VAL A 35 -6.97 -10.82 1.36
N LEU A 36 -5.90 -10.72 0.57
CA LEU A 36 -5.96 -10.08 -0.76
C LEU A 36 -5.29 -11.05 -1.72
N GLY A 37 -6.06 -11.54 -2.70
CA GLY A 37 -5.52 -12.22 -3.87
C GLY A 37 -4.50 -11.33 -4.59
N CYS A 38 -3.77 -11.91 -5.54
CA CYS A 38 -2.61 -11.36 -6.26
C CYS A 38 -2.83 -10.02 -7.03
N ALA A 39 -3.90 -9.27 -6.78
CA ALA A 39 -4.24 -8.02 -7.44
C ALA A 39 -3.78 -6.74 -6.70
N SER A 40 -3.03 -6.85 -5.59
CA SER A 40 -2.62 -5.67 -4.78
C SER A 40 -1.22 -5.78 -4.17
N THR A 41 -0.23 -6.18 -4.96
CA THR A 41 1.18 -5.92 -4.61
C THR A 41 1.58 -4.58 -5.21
N ASN A 42 1.80 -3.58 -4.34
CA ASN A 42 2.42 -2.32 -4.76
C ASN A 42 3.85 -2.64 -5.23
N CYS A 43 4.06 -2.61 -6.55
CA CYS A 43 5.34 -2.90 -7.19
C CYS A 43 6.13 -1.63 -7.54
N ASN A 44 5.71 -0.47 -7.02
CA ASN A 44 6.44 0.79 -7.12
C ASN A 44 7.11 1.08 -5.77
N LEU A 45 8.39 0.72 -5.65
CA LEU A 45 9.11 0.70 -4.38
C LEU A 45 10.49 1.36 -4.50
N VAL A 46 10.95 1.92 -3.37
CA VAL A 46 12.33 2.36 -3.18
C VAL A 46 12.98 1.40 -2.18
N LEU A 47 14.04 0.73 -2.62
CA LEU A 47 14.74 -0.32 -1.88
C LEU A 47 16.09 0.23 -1.41
N THR A 48 16.31 0.28 -0.10
CA THR A 48 17.53 0.81 0.52
C THR A 48 18.32 -0.25 1.32
N GLU A 49 17.84 -1.48 1.28
CA GLU A 49 18.45 -2.62 1.98
C GLU A 49 19.76 -3.03 1.32
N ALA A 50 20.73 -3.53 2.09
CA ALA A 50 22.06 -3.88 1.58
C ALA A 50 22.06 -5.00 0.53
N GLN A 51 21.06 -5.88 0.58
CA GLN A 51 20.79 -6.92 -0.39
C GLN A 51 19.32 -7.30 -0.30
N GLY A 52 18.75 -7.81 -1.37
CA GLY A 52 17.36 -8.25 -1.39
C GLY A 52 16.97 -8.93 -2.70
N GLU A 53 15.71 -9.32 -2.79
CA GLU A 53 15.14 -9.93 -3.99
C GLU A 53 13.91 -9.16 -4.47
N ILE A 54 13.76 -9.09 -5.79
CA ILE A 54 12.64 -8.49 -6.49
C ILE A 54 12.06 -9.57 -7.41
N THR A 55 10.76 -9.75 -7.35
CA THR A 55 10.05 -10.66 -8.25
C THR A 55 8.99 -9.90 -9.04
N SER A 56 8.71 -10.36 -10.26
CA SER A 56 7.51 -9.93 -10.98
C SER A 56 6.25 -10.25 -10.15
N PRO A 57 5.16 -9.50 -10.30
CA PRO A 57 3.91 -9.81 -9.61
C PRO A 57 3.49 -11.27 -9.88
N CYS A 58 3.05 -11.97 -8.85
CA CYS A 58 2.60 -13.37 -8.88
C CYS A 58 3.68 -14.43 -9.11
N TYR A 59 4.96 -14.09 -9.31
CA TYR A 59 6.03 -15.06 -9.50
C TYR A 59 6.05 -16.13 -8.39
N PRO A 60 6.19 -17.43 -8.71
CA PRO A 60 6.55 -18.03 -10.00
C PRO A 60 5.36 -18.28 -10.95
N GLN A 61 4.15 -17.85 -10.60
CA GLN A 61 3.01 -17.86 -11.53
C GLN A 61 3.16 -16.75 -12.56
N ARG A 62 2.43 -16.87 -13.67
CA ARG A 62 2.50 -15.89 -14.76
C ARG A 62 2.15 -14.50 -14.27
N TYR A 63 2.90 -13.50 -14.73
CA TYR A 63 2.61 -12.10 -14.40
C TYR A 63 1.27 -11.65 -14.99
N PRO A 64 0.55 -10.69 -14.39
CA PRO A 64 -0.68 -10.13 -14.96
C PRO A 64 -0.38 -9.24 -16.18
N ASN A 65 -1.36 -9.10 -17.08
CA ASN A 65 -1.33 -8.15 -18.20
C ASN A 65 -1.41 -6.70 -17.76
N SER A 66 -0.94 -5.80 -18.63
CA SER A 66 -1.07 -4.34 -18.49
C SER A 66 -0.57 -3.81 -17.16
N TYR A 67 0.46 -4.46 -16.61
CA TYR A 67 1.10 -4.08 -15.36
C TYR A 67 2.30 -3.19 -15.63
N ASN A 68 2.50 -2.18 -14.78
CA ASN A 68 3.63 -1.26 -14.82
C ASN A 68 4.23 -1.17 -13.41
N CYS A 69 5.47 -1.65 -13.27
CA CYS A 69 6.19 -1.74 -12.01
C CYS A 69 7.53 -1.02 -12.10
N ARG A 70 7.95 -0.40 -11.00
CA ARG A 70 9.20 0.36 -10.91
C ARG A 70 9.86 0.19 -9.55
N TRP A 71 11.04 -0.39 -9.54
CA TRP A 71 11.87 -0.54 -8.35
C TRP A 71 13.11 0.33 -8.45
N ILE A 72 13.28 1.24 -7.49
CA ILE A 72 14.46 2.10 -7.37
C ILE A 72 15.33 1.52 -6.26
N MET A 73 16.45 0.92 -6.61
CA MET A 73 17.43 0.45 -5.64
C MET A 73 18.40 1.60 -5.34
N GLN A 74 18.64 1.89 -4.06
CA GLN A 74 19.48 3.01 -3.63
C GLN A 74 20.47 2.58 -2.55
N ALA A 75 21.75 2.63 -2.91
CA ALA A 75 22.87 2.34 -2.04
C ALA A 75 23.42 3.61 -1.35
N PRO A 76 24.09 3.47 -0.20
CA PRO A 76 24.85 4.57 0.40
C PRO A 76 26.04 4.96 -0.49
N THR A 77 26.57 6.16 -0.28
CA THR A 77 27.77 6.64 -0.99
C THR A 77 28.96 5.70 -0.77
N GLY A 78 29.71 5.43 -1.83
CA GLY A 78 30.83 4.46 -1.82
C GLY A 78 30.45 3.03 -2.23
N PHE A 79 29.18 2.78 -2.51
CA PHE A 79 28.67 1.50 -3.00
C PHE A 79 28.00 1.67 -4.38
N ILE A 80 28.15 0.64 -5.21
CA ILE A 80 27.33 0.41 -6.40
C ILE A 80 26.33 -0.71 -6.12
N ILE A 81 25.39 -0.91 -7.02
CA ILE A 81 24.35 -1.91 -6.95
C ILE A 81 24.64 -2.95 -8.02
N GLN A 82 24.82 -4.19 -7.59
CA GLN A 82 24.88 -5.34 -8.48
C GLN A 82 23.51 -6.01 -8.50
N LEU A 83 22.96 -6.21 -9.69
CA LEU A 83 21.69 -6.86 -9.94
C LEU A 83 21.92 -8.14 -10.74
N SER A 84 21.38 -9.26 -10.28
CA SER A 84 21.49 -10.57 -10.96
C SER A 84 20.11 -11.16 -11.22
N PHE A 85 19.85 -11.55 -12.46
CA PHE A 85 18.65 -12.27 -12.86
C PHE A 85 18.81 -13.75 -12.54
N LEU A 86 18.13 -14.19 -11.48
CA LEU A 86 18.15 -15.59 -11.04
C LEU A 86 17.24 -16.48 -11.91
N ASP A 87 16.16 -15.90 -12.43
CA ASP A 87 15.22 -16.53 -13.36
C ASP A 87 14.52 -15.44 -14.16
N PHE A 88 14.36 -15.62 -15.47
CA PHE A 88 13.78 -14.62 -16.36
C PHE A 88 13.13 -15.26 -17.59
N GLU A 89 11.83 -15.02 -17.77
CA GLU A 89 11.04 -15.41 -18.94
C GLU A 89 9.87 -14.44 -19.16
N LEU A 90 9.96 -13.62 -20.21
CA LEU A 90 8.93 -12.68 -20.68
C LEU A 90 8.45 -13.04 -22.09
N GLU A 91 7.36 -12.44 -22.57
CA GLU A 91 6.99 -12.54 -23.99
C GLU A 91 8.14 -12.04 -24.87
N GLU A 92 8.40 -12.73 -25.98
CA GLU A 92 9.48 -12.39 -26.90
C GLU A 92 8.92 -11.64 -28.10
N ALA A 93 9.51 -10.49 -28.41
CA ALA A 93 9.15 -9.67 -29.55
C ALA A 93 10.37 -8.92 -30.11
N PRO A 94 10.46 -8.66 -31.42
CA PRO A 94 11.49 -7.78 -31.98
C PRO A 94 11.47 -6.41 -31.28
N GLY A 95 12.61 -5.98 -30.72
CA GLY A 95 12.71 -4.73 -29.96
C GLY A 95 11.99 -4.73 -28.61
N CYS A 96 11.53 -5.88 -28.12
CA CYS A 96 10.80 -6.03 -26.85
C CYS A 96 9.56 -5.12 -26.74
N ILE A 97 8.83 -4.99 -27.86
CA ILE A 97 7.68 -4.08 -27.99
C ILE A 97 6.41 -4.54 -27.26
N TYR A 98 6.35 -5.80 -26.80
CA TYR A 98 5.22 -6.34 -26.03
C TYR A 98 5.52 -6.22 -24.53
N ASP A 99 6.12 -7.25 -23.95
CA ASP A 99 6.57 -7.25 -22.57
C ASP A 99 8.05 -6.92 -22.47
N TRP A 100 8.42 -6.09 -21.50
CA TRP A 100 9.82 -5.74 -21.30
C TRP A 100 10.18 -5.46 -19.85
N VAL A 101 11.43 -5.77 -19.53
CA VAL A 101 12.14 -5.28 -18.36
C VAL A 101 13.21 -4.31 -18.82
N LYS A 102 13.20 -3.09 -18.26
CA LYS A 102 14.19 -2.05 -18.51
C LYS A 102 15.04 -1.86 -17.26
N VAL A 103 16.36 -1.97 -17.40
CA VAL A 103 17.32 -1.70 -16.34
C VAL A 103 18.08 -0.42 -16.68
N ASN A 104 17.90 0.61 -15.86
CA ASN A 104 18.72 1.81 -15.89
C ASN A 104 19.85 1.67 -14.85
N THR A 105 21.08 1.55 -15.35
CA THR A 105 22.31 1.38 -14.55
C THR A 105 22.92 2.70 -14.10
N GLY A 106 22.37 3.84 -14.54
CA GLY A 106 22.90 5.19 -14.37
C GLY A 106 23.59 5.73 -15.62
N SER A 107 24.28 4.89 -16.40
CA SER A 107 24.93 5.28 -17.67
C SER A 107 24.30 4.66 -18.91
N ALA A 108 23.53 3.59 -18.76
CA ALA A 108 22.88 2.88 -19.85
C ALA A 108 21.50 2.40 -19.42
N GLU A 109 20.54 2.49 -20.35
CA GLU A 109 19.24 1.84 -20.25
C GLU A 109 19.22 0.64 -21.19
N VAL A 110 19.03 -0.56 -20.62
CA VAL A 110 18.99 -1.80 -21.39
C VAL A 110 17.62 -2.44 -21.24
N VAL A 111 17.05 -2.90 -22.34
CA VAL A 111 15.70 -3.51 -22.40
C VAL A 111 15.84 -5.00 -22.69
N PHE A 112 15.10 -5.82 -21.94
CA PHE A 112 15.12 -7.28 -22.02
C PHE A 112 13.70 -7.84 -22.14
N CYS A 113 13.56 -8.92 -22.91
CA CYS A 113 12.35 -9.71 -23.10
C CYS A 113 12.71 -11.16 -23.47
N GLY A 114 11.73 -12.05 -23.65
CA GLY A 114 12.01 -13.46 -23.90
C GLY A 114 12.83 -14.08 -22.75
N LEU A 115 13.91 -14.77 -23.09
CA LEU A 115 14.87 -15.36 -22.13
C LEU A 115 16.19 -14.58 -22.02
N THR A 116 16.28 -13.40 -22.66
CA THR A 116 17.56 -12.70 -22.92
C THR A 116 18.30 -12.25 -21.66
N ALA A 117 17.59 -11.99 -20.56
CA ALA A 117 18.21 -11.58 -19.30
C ALA A 117 18.54 -12.74 -18.35
N ASN A 118 18.16 -13.98 -18.68
CA ASN A 118 18.30 -15.09 -17.75
C ASN A 118 19.79 -15.37 -17.43
N GLY A 119 20.16 -15.34 -16.15
CA GLY A 119 21.54 -15.53 -15.71
C GLY A 119 22.46 -14.32 -15.91
N LEU A 120 21.96 -13.16 -16.35
CA LEU A 120 22.77 -11.95 -16.47
C LEU A 120 22.97 -11.25 -15.13
N THR A 121 24.14 -10.65 -14.98
CA THR A 121 24.48 -9.74 -13.87
C THR A 121 24.87 -8.37 -14.40
N LEU A 122 24.26 -7.32 -13.85
CA LEU A 122 24.47 -5.93 -14.22
C LEU A 122 24.95 -5.14 -12.99
N ASN A 123 25.87 -4.21 -13.20
CA ASN A 123 26.36 -3.31 -12.16
C ASN A 123 25.93 -1.87 -12.47
N SER A 124 25.54 -1.12 -11.44
CA SER A 124 25.29 0.31 -11.57
C SER A 124 26.60 1.09 -11.66
N THR A 125 26.55 2.24 -12.31
CA THR A 125 27.68 3.19 -12.36
C THR A 125 27.71 4.13 -11.16
N GLY A 126 26.54 4.43 -10.59
CA GLY A 126 26.38 5.19 -9.36
C GLY A 126 25.84 4.35 -8.21
N ASN A 127 25.36 5.02 -7.17
CA ASN A 127 24.73 4.39 -6.02
C ASN A 127 23.21 4.18 -6.20
N GLN A 128 22.70 4.28 -7.43
CA GLN A 128 21.28 4.08 -7.74
C GLN A 128 21.14 3.25 -9.02
N MET A 129 20.14 2.37 -9.04
CA MET A 129 19.77 1.56 -10.19
C MET A 129 18.24 1.47 -10.24
N VAL A 130 17.65 1.56 -11.42
CA VAL A 130 16.20 1.48 -11.60
C VAL A 130 15.86 0.27 -12.46
N LEU A 131 14.98 -0.59 -11.95
CA LEU A 131 14.38 -1.71 -12.67
C LEU A 131 12.92 -1.36 -12.95
N SER A 132 12.52 -1.37 -14.20
CA SER A 132 11.14 -1.15 -14.63
C SER A 132 10.62 -2.35 -15.39
N PHE A 133 9.37 -2.74 -15.15
CA PHE A 133 8.72 -3.84 -15.85
C PHE A 133 7.37 -3.38 -16.39
N THR A 134 7.13 -3.61 -17.68
CA THR A 134 5.83 -3.38 -18.31
C THR A 134 5.40 -4.64 -19.04
N SER A 135 4.11 -4.96 -18.94
CA SER A 135 3.47 -6.01 -19.71
C SER A 135 2.36 -5.45 -20.59
N ASP A 136 2.13 -6.06 -21.74
CA ASP A 136 1.07 -5.69 -22.66
C ASP A 136 -0.26 -6.39 -22.31
N PHE A 137 -1.25 -6.31 -23.20
CA PHE A 137 -2.60 -6.82 -22.93
C PHE A 137 -2.75 -8.34 -23.07
N SER A 138 -1.71 -9.06 -23.51
CA SER A 138 -1.79 -10.49 -23.85
C SER A 138 -0.51 -11.27 -23.51
N VAL A 139 -0.50 -12.56 -23.84
CA VAL A 139 0.65 -13.50 -23.75
C VAL A 139 1.57 -13.33 -22.53
N GLN A 140 1.14 -13.86 -21.37
CA GLN A 140 1.96 -13.83 -20.16
C GLN A 140 2.93 -15.01 -20.11
N LYS A 141 4.12 -14.77 -19.58
CA LYS A 141 5.11 -15.79 -19.22
C LYS A 141 5.34 -15.83 -17.72
N LYS A 142 6.34 -16.60 -17.28
CA LYS A 142 6.66 -16.83 -15.87
C LYS A 142 7.09 -15.57 -15.12
N GLY A 143 7.67 -14.59 -15.82
CA GLY A 143 8.17 -13.35 -15.26
C GLY A 143 9.62 -13.46 -14.82
N PHE A 144 9.98 -12.83 -13.70
CA PHE A 144 11.37 -12.80 -13.27
C PHE A 144 11.54 -12.85 -11.76
N ARG A 145 12.71 -13.34 -11.35
CA ARG A 145 13.25 -13.23 -10.00
C ARG A 145 14.67 -12.70 -10.09
N VAL A 146 14.90 -11.60 -9.39
CA VAL A 146 16.11 -10.81 -9.45
C VAL A 146 16.65 -10.60 -8.03
N SER A 147 17.94 -10.80 -7.83
CA SER A 147 18.61 -10.42 -6.59
C SER A 147 19.42 -9.15 -6.79
N PHE A 148 19.37 -8.22 -5.84
CA PHE A 148 20.26 -7.06 -5.83
C PHE A 148 21.11 -7.05 -4.56
N GLN A 149 22.32 -6.50 -4.66
CA GLN A 149 23.22 -6.31 -3.53
C GLN A 149 24.09 -5.07 -3.69
N HIS A 150 24.41 -4.43 -2.57
CA HIS A 150 25.37 -3.34 -2.51
C HIS A 150 26.78 -3.92 -2.59
N VAL A 151 27.55 -3.47 -3.57
CA VAL A 151 28.96 -3.84 -3.74
C VAL A 151 29.79 -2.59 -3.48
N ALA A 152 30.70 -2.67 -2.52
CA ALA A 152 31.61 -1.57 -2.24
C ALA A 152 32.45 -1.28 -3.49
N VAL A 153 32.59 -0.02 -3.87
CA VAL A 153 33.49 0.37 -4.97
C VAL A 153 34.91 -0.06 -4.60
N ALA A 154 35.59 -0.74 -5.53
CA ALA A 154 36.96 -1.20 -5.29
C ALA A 154 37.88 -0.02 -4.91
N LEU A 155 38.68 -0.20 -3.87
CA LEU A 155 39.58 0.84 -3.37
C LEU A 155 40.60 1.30 -4.43
N ARG A 156 40.94 0.42 -5.38
CA ARG A 156 41.77 0.73 -6.56
C ARG A 156 41.14 1.74 -7.53
N ASN A 157 39.84 2.00 -7.44
CA ASN A 157 39.17 3.07 -8.19
C ASN A 157 39.02 4.37 -7.37
N GLN A 158 39.63 4.44 -6.18
CA GLN A 158 39.48 5.54 -5.23
C GLN A 158 40.83 6.09 -4.76
N LYS A 159 40.97 7.42 -4.75
CA LYS A 159 42.03 8.14 -4.03
C LYS A 159 41.49 8.64 -2.69
N ILE A 160 42.35 8.74 -1.69
CA ILE A 160 41.97 9.14 -0.33
C ILE A 160 42.50 10.55 -0.04
N LYS A 161 41.59 11.45 0.35
CA LYS A 161 41.93 12.80 0.78
C LYS A 161 42.54 12.80 2.18
N MET A 162 43.71 13.41 2.29
CA MET A 162 44.44 13.65 3.53
C MET A 162 44.34 15.12 3.89
N SER A 163 43.87 15.42 5.11
CA SER A 163 43.84 16.80 5.62
C SER A 163 43.85 16.85 7.14
N SER A 164 44.54 17.83 7.70
CA SER A 164 44.57 18.04 9.15
C SER A 164 43.28 18.75 9.62
N GLY A 165 42.46 18.10 10.46
CA GLY A 165 41.35 18.76 11.17
C GLY A 165 39.98 18.05 11.16
N VAL A 166 39.81 16.94 10.44
CA VAL A 166 38.47 16.33 10.24
C VAL A 166 38.09 15.28 11.30
N GLY A 167 39.01 14.86 12.17
CA GLY A 167 38.76 13.79 13.16
C GLY A 167 38.49 12.40 12.55
N GLN A 168 38.43 12.31 11.21
CA GLN A 168 38.30 11.11 10.42
C GLN A 168 39.69 10.65 9.98
N ILE A 169 40.06 9.41 10.32
CA ILE A 169 41.39 8.87 10.10
C ILE A 169 41.26 7.59 9.28
N THR A 170 42.02 7.50 8.19
CA THR A 170 42.17 6.27 7.42
C THR A 170 43.25 5.42 8.05
N LYS A 171 42.91 4.17 8.37
CA LYS A 171 43.82 3.23 9.04
C LYS A 171 43.72 1.83 8.47
N VAL A 172 44.75 1.03 8.68
CA VAL A 172 44.71 -0.41 8.39
C VAL A 172 43.66 -1.07 9.28
N ALA A 173 42.87 -1.98 8.71
CA ALA A 173 41.81 -2.68 9.42
C ALA A 173 42.39 -3.59 10.52
N ASN A 174 41.67 -3.73 11.63
CA ASN A 174 42.10 -4.58 12.76
C ASN A 174 42.25 -6.07 12.38
N SER A 175 41.69 -6.49 11.24
CA SER A 175 41.84 -7.83 10.67
C SER A 175 43.23 -8.10 10.09
N VAL A 176 44.02 -7.06 9.80
CA VAL A 176 45.37 -7.18 9.23
C VAL A 176 46.41 -7.02 10.32
N SER A 177 47.22 -8.06 10.55
CA SER A 177 48.33 -8.03 11.50
C SER A 177 49.64 -7.70 10.79
N ILE A 178 50.25 -6.56 11.12
CA ILE A 178 51.58 -6.18 10.63
C ILE A 178 52.65 -6.95 11.44
N PRO A 179 53.49 -7.79 10.79
CA PRO A 179 54.53 -8.55 11.48
C PRO A 179 55.69 -7.65 11.91
N ALA A 180 56.62 -8.19 12.69
CA ALA A 180 57.87 -7.48 12.95
C ALA A 180 58.68 -7.37 11.66
N LEU A 181 59.13 -6.16 11.31
CA LEU A 181 59.84 -5.90 10.05
C LEU A 181 61.29 -5.54 10.34
N SER A 182 62.22 -6.33 9.81
CA SER A 182 63.65 -6.02 9.74
C SER A 182 64.05 -5.43 8.38
N GLN A 183 63.17 -5.55 7.38
CA GLN A 183 63.28 -4.93 6.06
C GLN A 183 61.87 -4.63 5.55
N LEU A 184 61.73 -3.63 4.67
CA LEU A 184 60.44 -3.29 4.07
C LEU A 184 60.57 -2.56 2.74
N THR A 185 59.48 -2.60 1.96
CA THR A 185 59.22 -1.75 0.80
C THR A 185 57.80 -1.19 0.93
N ILE A 186 57.65 0.13 0.88
CA ILE A 186 56.34 0.81 0.86
C ILE A 186 56.23 1.61 -0.42
N CYS A 187 55.25 1.28 -1.26
CA CYS A 187 54.96 2.03 -2.48
C CYS A 187 53.61 2.72 -2.38
N PHE A 188 53.50 3.97 -2.84
CA PHE A 188 52.28 4.75 -2.87
C PHE A 188 52.33 5.81 -3.96
N GLU A 189 51.17 6.34 -4.31
CA GLU A 189 51.02 7.49 -5.19
C GLU A 189 50.45 8.67 -4.40
N VAL A 190 50.99 9.87 -4.61
CA VAL A 190 50.55 11.06 -3.86
C VAL A 190 50.49 12.30 -4.73
N GLU A 191 49.48 13.15 -4.49
CA GLU A 191 49.36 14.50 -5.02
C GLU A 191 49.22 15.50 -3.86
N ARG A 192 49.94 16.62 -3.91
CA ARG A 192 49.90 17.67 -2.89
C ARG A 192 48.91 18.77 -3.27
N THR A 193 48.19 19.26 -2.26
CA THR A 193 47.31 20.45 -2.39
C THR A 193 47.86 21.68 -1.67
N SER A 194 48.53 21.50 -0.53
CA SER A 194 49.13 22.59 0.26
C SER A 194 50.40 22.11 0.95
N LEU A 195 51.39 23.00 1.13
CA LEU A 195 52.65 22.70 1.81
C LEU A 195 52.59 23.11 3.28
N LYS A 196 52.99 22.21 4.19
CA LYS A 196 53.12 22.49 5.63
C LYS A 196 54.56 22.37 6.11
N GLN A 197 54.89 23.10 7.18
CA GLN A 197 56.19 22.95 7.82
C GLN A 197 56.38 21.57 8.44
N LYS A 198 55.36 21.06 9.15
CA LYS A 198 55.34 19.70 9.69
C LYS A 198 54.23 18.90 9.03
N GLU A 199 54.59 17.83 8.33
CA GLU A 199 53.66 16.98 7.59
C GLU A 199 54.13 15.52 7.58
N TRP A 200 53.21 14.59 7.85
CA TRP A 200 53.46 13.15 7.77
C TRP A 200 52.56 12.51 6.72
N ILE A 201 53.11 11.63 5.89
CA ILE A 201 52.40 10.90 4.82
C ILE A 201 51.72 9.65 5.38
N PHE A 202 52.43 8.90 6.23
CA PHE A 202 51.88 7.78 6.97
C PHE A 202 52.60 7.64 8.33
N THR A 203 51.90 7.05 9.29
CA THR A 203 52.41 6.82 10.64
C THR A 203 51.98 5.45 11.13
N TYR A 204 52.91 4.71 11.72
CA TYR A 204 52.69 3.45 12.42
C TYR A 204 53.18 3.60 13.86
N SER A 205 52.28 3.41 14.82
CA SER A 205 52.54 3.68 16.23
C SER A 205 51.74 2.74 17.12
N LYS A 206 52.29 2.39 18.29
CA LYS A 206 51.60 1.55 19.29
C LYS A 206 50.83 2.39 20.32
N ASP A 207 51.40 3.54 20.70
CA ASP A 207 50.84 4.55 21.59
C ASP A 207 51.01 5.94 20.97
N SER A 208 50.28 6.96 21.45
CA SER A 208 50.30 8.33 20.90
C SER A 208 51.66 9.04 20.94
N SER A 209 52.65 8.48 21.64
CA SER A 209 53.99 9.03 21.83
C SER A 209 55.12 8.23 21.18
N ALA A 210 54.88 7.00 20.70
CA ALA A 210 55.93 6.11 20.16
C ALA A 210 55.71 5.82 18.66
N MET A 211 56.36 6.60 17.79
CA MET A 211 56.37 6.36 16.34
C MET A 211 57.32 5.21 16.01
N LEU A 212 56.77 4.08 15.58
CA LEU A 212 57.51 2.89 15.19
C LEU A 212 57.94 2.92 13.73
N LEU A 213 57.14 3.53 12.85
CA LEU A 213 57.51 3.76 11.45
C LEU A 213 56.75 4.98 10.92
N SER A 214 57.43 5.97 10.34
CA SER A 214 56.77 7.09 9.69
C SER A 214 57.62 7.73 8.59
N LEU A 215 56.97 8.45 7.68
CA LEU A 215 57.62 9.20 6.60
C LEU A 215 56.99 10.59 6.51
N GLY A 216 57.82 11.64 6.57
CA GLY A 216 57.33 13.01 6.57
C GLY A 216 58.41 14.06 6.75
N SER A 217 58.01 15.30 6.93
CA SER A 217 58.86 16.45 7.28
C SER A 217 58.52 16.95 8.68
N ASP A 218 59.54 17.26 9.46
CA ASP A 218 59.41 17.84 10.81
C ASP A 218 59.71 19.36 10.86
N GLY A 219 59.79 20.01 9.70
CA GLY A 219 60.13 21.42 9.54
C GLY A 219 61.59 21.68 9.20
N THR A 220 62.47 20.70 9.41
CA THR A 220 63.92 20.82 9.08
C THR A 220 64.31 20.08 7.80
N GLY A 221 63.47 19.16 7.31
CA GLY A 221 63.70 18.36 6.12
C GLY A 221 62.90 17.06 6.14
N MET A 222 62.98 16.28 5.06
CA MET A 222 62.33 14.96 4.98
C MET A 222 63.04 13.93 5.86
N LYS A 223 62.28 13.13 6.59
CA LYS A 223 62.74 12.14 7.56
C LYS A 223 61.93 10.86 7.47
N MET A 224 62.60 9.73 7.68
CA MET A 224 61.98 8.44 7.92
C MET A 224 62.28 8.05 9.37
N VAL A 225 61.26 7.71 10.15
CA VAL A 225 61.43 7.20 11.51
C VAL A 225 61.29 5.69 11.48
N VAL A 226 62.21 4.95 12.10
CA VAL A 226 62.17 3.49 12.24
C VAL A 226 62.49 3.12 13.68
N ASP A 227 61.56 2.48 14.38
CA ASP A 227 61.70 2.08 15.79
C ASP A 227 62.17 3.24 16.70
N GLY A 228 61.58 4.43 16.52
CA GLY A 228 61.97 5.66 17.23
C GLY A 228 63.27 6.33 16.73
N VAL A 229 64.05 5.68 15.87
CA VAL A 229 65.26 6.24 15.27
C VAL A 229 64.89 7.14 14.09
N VAL A 230 65.38 8.38 14.11
CA VAL A 230 65.13 9.37 13.05
C VAL A 230 66.24 9.31 12.00
N CYS A 231 65.88 8.91 10.77
CA CYS A 231 66.76 8.91 9.61
C CYS A 231 66.47 10.10 8.69
N PRO A 232 67.37 11.10 8.60
CA PRO A 232 67.21 12.23 7.68
C PRO A 232 67.43 11.78 6.23
N ILE A 233 66.44 12.02 5.36
CA ILE A 233 66.41 11.58 3.95
C ILE A 233 66.26 12.75 2.97
N ASP A 234 66.46 13.97 3.44
CA ASP A 234 66.46 15.24 2.71
C ASP A 234 67.38 15.27 1.48
N ASN A 235 68.44 14.44 1.45
CA ASN A 235 69.35 14.32 0.30
C ASN A 235 68.82 13.43 -0.84
N ILE A 236 67.79 12.61 -0.58
CA ILE A 236 67.27 11.63 -1.54
C ILE A 236 65.79 11.86 -1.88
N ILE A 237 65.07 12.62 -1.05
CA ILE A 237 63.71 13.08 -1.32
C ILE A 237 63.50 14.45 -0.68
N LEU A 238 63.05 15.41 -1.48
CA LEU A 238 62.76 16.78 -1.04
C LEU A 238 61.26 16.98 -0.91
N PRO A 239 60.80 17.89 -0.04
CA PRO A 239 59.39 18.25 0.00
C PRO A 239 58.87 18.70 -1.37
N SER A 240 59.67 19.40 -2.19
CA SER A 240 59.28 19.86 -3.53
C SER A 240 59.00 18.74 -4.54
N ASP A 241 59.45 17.51 -4.30
CA ASP A 241 59.24 16.38 -5.24
C ASP A 241 57.76 15.94 -5.27
N PHE A 242 57.01 16.23 -4.21
CA PHE A 242 55.56 16.01 -4.15
C PHE A 242 54.82 17.16 -4.84
N THR A 243 54.38 16.90 -6.08
CA THR A 243 53.71 17.86 -6.96
C THR A 243 52.19 17.89 -6.79
N ASN A 244 51.53 18.82 -7.47
CA ASN A 244 50.07 18.89 -7.56
C ASN A 244 49.43 17.82 -8.46
N SER A 245 50.25 17.00 -9.12
CA SER A 245 49.83 15.81 -9.86
C SER A 245 50.26 14.53 -9.14
N MET A 246 49.47 13.47 -9.33
CA MET A 246 49.68 12.16 -8.73
C MET A 246 50.99 11.52 -9.24
N LYS A 247 51.91 11.21 -8.34
CA LYS A 247 53.20 10.57 -8.64
C LYS A 247 53.48 9.38 -7.73
N SER A 248 54.13 8.35 -8.29
CA SER A 248 54.49 7.12 -7.57
C SER A 248 55.85 7.23 -6.88
N PHE A 249 55.90 6.77 -5.63
CA PHE A 249 57.08 6.69 -4.80
C PHE A 249 57.15 5.32 -4.12
N CYS A 250 58.33 4.73 -4.08
CA CYS A 250 58.62 3.53 -3.30
C CYS A 250 59.76 3.81 -2.32
N VAL A 251 59.54 3.56 -1.03
CA VAL A 251 60.53 3.75 0.04
C VAL A 251 60.92 2.39 0.61
N LEU A 252 62.22 2.18 0.76
CA LEU A 252 62.81 0.91 1.20
C LEU A 252 63.68 1.14 2.42
N TRP A 253 63.69 0.17 3.33
CA TRP A 253 64.60 0.16 4.47
C TRP A 253 65.09 -1.26 4.80
N THR A 254 66.35 -1.38 5.21
CA THR A 254 66.96 -2.64 5.65
C THR A 254 67.78 -2.48 6.94
N SER A 255 67.45 -3.27 7.96
CA SER A 255 68.10 -3.28 9.28
C SER A 255 69.55 -3.77 9.26
N SER A 256 69.92 -4.67 8.34
CA SER A 256 71.24 -5.30 8.30
C SER A 256 72.40 -4.33 8.04
N ASN A 257 72.11 -3.21 7.36
CA ASN A 257 73.09 -2.19 6.99
C ASN A 257 72.57 -0.76 7.17
N GLY A 258 71.38 -0.60 7.79
CA GLY A 258 70.72 0.69 8.00
C GLY A 258 70.42 1.46 6.71
N ARG A 259 70.35 0.80 5.55
CA ARG A 259 70.14 1.48 4.26
C ARG A 259 68.68 1.92 4.13
N VAL A 260 68.48 3.19 3.77
CA VAL A 260 67.20 3.74 3.35
C VAL A 260 67.30 4.12 1.87
N ALA A 261 66.33 3.75 1.05
CA ALA A 261 66.30 4.09 -0.36
C ALA A 261 64.92 4.57 -0.80
N VAL A 262 64.89 5.42 -1.82
CA VAL A 262 63.68 5.92 -2.46
C VAL A 262 63.80 5.69 -3.96
N TYR A 263 62.72 5.19 -4.56
CA TYR A 263 62.56 5.01 -5.99
C TYR A 263 61.38 5.85 -6.50
N PHE A 264 61.65 6.79 -7.39
CA PHE A 264 60.64 7.63 -8.04
C PHE A 264 61.16 8.13 -9.40
N ASN A 265 60.27 8.33 -10.38
CA ASN A 265 60.62 8.72 -11.76
C ASN A 265 61.72 7.84 -12.42
N GLY A 266 61.76 6.55 -12.11
CA GLY A 266 62.78 5.63 -12.62
C GLY A 266 64.16 5.73 -11.96
N ASN A 267 64.34 6.65 -11.01
CA ASN A 267 65.61 6.87 -10.31
C ASN A 267 65.62 6.17 -8.96
N TYR A 268 66.71 5.45 -8.65
CA TYR A 268 66.95 4.81 -7.36
C TYR A 268 68.00 5.58 -6.58
N LEU A 269 67.60 6.19 -5.45
CA LEU A 269 68.47 6.98 -4.59
C LEU A 269 68.55 6.33 -3.20
N ALA A 270 69.75 6.18 -2.64
CA ALA A 270 69.94 5.52 -1.34
C ALA A 270 70.89 6.27 -0.42
N LYS A 271 70.63 6.20 0.89
CA LYS A 271 71.43 6.79 1.97
C LYS A 271 71.59 5.79 3.12
N ALA A 272 72.77 5.74 3.71
CA ALA A 272 72.99 4.94 4.91
C ALA A 272 72.52 5.71 6.16
N CYS A 273 71.70 5.06 6.98
CA CYS A 273 71.27 5.52 8.29
C CYS A 273 71.80 4.54 9.35
N SER A 274 73.08 4.68 9.70
CA SER A 274 73.78 3.73 10.57
C SER A 274 73.10 3.55 11.93
N SER A 275 72.42 4.57 12.45
CA SER A 275 71.65 4.52 13.69
C SER A 275 70.44 3.58 13.64
N SER A 276 69.97 3.21 12.45
CA SER A 276 68.86 2.24 12.28
C SER A 276 69.33 0.79 12.11
N THR A 277 70.64 0.55 12.16
CA THR A 277 71.21 -0.80 12.00
C THR A 277 70.87 -1.67 13.20
N GLY A 278 70.35 -2.87 12.98
CA GLY A 278 69.96 -3.79 14.06
C GLY A 278 68.61 -3.47 14.73
N HIS A 279 67.93 -2.40 14.32
CA HIS A 279 66.56 -2.10 14.77
C HIS A 279 65.54 -2.96 14.03
N SER A 280 64.37 -3.16 14.63
CA SER A 280 63.24 -3.87 14.01
C SER A 280 61.95 -3.14 14.34
N VAL A 281 61.13 -2.87 13.32
CA VAL A 281 59.79 -2.33 13.53
C VAL A 281 58.96 -3.40 14.23
N GLN A 282 58.46 -3.12 15.43
CA GLN A 282 57.73 -4.09 16.23
C GLN A 282 56.31 -4.37 15.69
N ALA A 283 55.81 -5.58 15.92
CA ALA A 283 54.44 -5.97 15.58
C ALA A 283 53.40 -5.34 16.53
N GLY A 284 52.15 -5.26 16.07
CA GLY A 284 51.00 -4.90 16.91
C GLY A 284 50.76 -3.40 17.13
N GLY A 285 51.29 -2.53 16.27
CA GLY A 285 50.93 -1.11 16.19
C GLY A 285 49.75 -0.85 15.25
N GLU A 286 49.29 0.41 15.19
CA GLU A 286 48.25 0.88 14.28
C GLU A 286 48.87 1.67 13.12
N PHE A 287 48.68 1.21 11.88
CA PHE A 287 49.15 1.91 10.68
C PHE A 287 48.06 2.85 10.15
N ARG A 288 48.44 4.11 9.92
CA ARG A 288 47.53 5.19 9.53
C ARG A 288 48.11 5.98 8.36
N ILE A 289 47.22 6.43 7.48
CA ILE A 289 47.54 7.45 6.48
C ILE A 289 47.51 8.81 7.19
N GLY A 290 48.56 9.61 7.00
CA GLY A 290 48.75 10.88 7.68
C GLY A 290 49.17 10.75 9.15
N SER A 291 48.85 11.78 9.93
CA SER A 291 49.06 11.85 11.38
C SER A 291 47.85 12.56 12.03
N GLN A 292 47.61 12.32 13.33
CA GLN A 292 46.44 12.81 14.06
C GLN A 292 46.36 14.35 14.15
N GLN A 293 47.50 15.05 14.06
CA GLN A 293 47.58 16.52 14.18
C GLN A 293 48.35 17.20 13.03
N GLN A 294 49.29 16.49 12.39
CA GLN A 294 50.23 17.04 11.40
C GLN A 294 50.25 16.19 10.12
N SER A 295 49.08 16.04 9.48
CA SER A 295 48.95 15.27 8.25
C SER A 295 49.41 16.07 7.04
N PHE A 296 49.99 15.39 6.06
CA PHE A 296 50.13 15.87 4.69
C PHE A 296 48.76 16.29 4.12
N ASP A 297 48.71 17.39 3.38
CA ASP A 297 47.49 17.91 2.74
C ASP A 297 47.48 17.59 1.24
N GLY A 298 46.68 16.62 0.84
CA GLY A 298 46.67 16.12 -0.53
C GLY A 298 45.80 14.88 -0.71
N ASN A 299 46.05 14.12 -1.78
CA ASN A 299 45.42 12.81 -1.95
C ASN A 299 46.47 11.72 -2.11
N ILE A 300 46.19 10.53 -1.57
CA ILE A 300 47.05 9.35 -1.66
C ILE A 300 46.30 8.22 -2.34
N TYR A 301 47.03 7.36 -3.05
CA TYR A 301 46.50 6.25 -3.81
C TYR A 301 47.47 5.05 -3.78
N ASN A 302 46.93 3.84 -3.90
CA ASN A 302 47.67 2.60 -4.10
C ASN A 302 48.81 2.32 -3.11
N LEU A 303 48.63 2.64 -1.82
CA LEU A 303 49.61 2.36 -0.76
C LEU A 303 49.68 0.86 -0.48
N ARG A 304 50.87 0.30 -0.70
CA ARG A 304 51.16 -1.13 -0.53
C ARG A 304 52.46 -1.32 0.26
N LEU A 305 52.49 -2.34 1.13
CA LEU A 305 53.64 -2.67 1.99
C LEU A 305 54.07 -4.12 1.77
N TRP A 306 55.39 -4.30 1.64
CA TRP A 306 56.05 -5.59 1.65
C TRP A 306 57.05 -5.74 2.81
N ASN A 307 57.22 -6.96 3.31
CA ASN A 307 58.14 -7.30 4.41
C ASN A 307 59.60 -7.56 3.98
N TYR A 308 59.96 -7.15 2.77
CA TYR A 308 61.32 -7.26 2.23
C TYR A 308 61.66 -6.01 1.43
N ALA A 309 62.97 -5.73 1.28
CA ALA A 309 63.44 -4.66 0.42
C ALA A 309 63.59 -5.15 -1.03
N MET A 310 62.81 -4.59 -1.94
CA MET A 310 62.87 -4.92 -3.37
C MET A 310 64.17 -4.45 -4.03
N SER A 311 64.61 -5.20 -5.03
CA SER A 311 65.68 -4.83 -5.95
C SER A 311 65.23 -3.78 -6.98
N ILE A 312 66.19 -3.11 -7.64
CA ILE A 312 65.90 -2.12 -8.69
C ILE A 312 65.12 -2.75 -9.86
N GLN A 313 65.40 -4.01 -10.19
CA GLN A 313 64.71 -4.75 -11.25
C GLN A 313 63.24 -5.03 -10.88
N GLU A 314 62.98 -5.45 -9.64
CA GLU A 314 61.62 -5.65 -9.14
C GLU A 314 60.83 -4.33 -9.09
N LEU A 315 61.46 -3.24 -8.66
CA LEU A 315 60.84 -1.91 -8.64
C LEU A 315 60.51 -1.39 -10.05
N GLY A 316 61.36 -1.65 -11.04
CA GLY A 316 61.11 -1.29 -12.44
C GLY A 316 60.00 -2.11 -13.09
N ALA A 317 59.78 -3.35 -12.62
CA ALA A 317 58.73 -4.25 -13.12
C ALA A 317 57.41 -4.16 -12.32
N LEU A 318 57.37 -3.35 -11.25
CA LEU A 318 56.23 -3.30 -10.33
C LEU A 318 55.03 -2.62 -10.99
N LYS A 319 54.01 -3.42 -11.33
CA LYS A 319 52.72 -2.92 -11.80
C LYS A 319 51.87 -2.39 -10.67
N CYS A 320 50.86 -1.58 -11.02
CA CYS A 320 49.95 -1.01 -10.04
C CYS A 320 49.06 -2.08 -9.37
N ASP A 321 48.77 -3.20 -10.06
CA ASP A 321 47.88 -4.30 -9.65
C ASP A 321 48.57 -5.39 -8.80
N HIS A 322 49.90 -5.34 -8.71
CA HIS A 322 50.68 -6.25 -7.89
C HIS A 322 50.31 -6.09 -6.41
N VAL A 323 49.93 -7.20 -5.77
CA VAL A 323 49.41 -7.23 -4.39
C VAL A 323 50.54 -7.07 -3.38
N GLY A 324 50.32 -6.22 -2.37
CA GLY A 324 51.19 -6.10 -1.20
C GLY A 324 51.06 -7.30 -0.26
N ASN A 325 52.18 -7.92 0.16
CA ASN A 325 52.11 -9.12 1.02
C ASN A 325 51.85 -8.84 2.51
N VAL A 326 51.97 -7.58 2.95
CA VAL A 326 51.61 -7.14 4.30
C VAL A 326 50.37 -6.25 4.29
N ILE A 327 50.36 -5.21 3.44
CA ILE A 327 49.22 -4.32 3.24
C ILE A 327 49.02 -4.15 1.73
N ASP A 328 47.79 -4.38 1.26
CA ASP A 328 47.38 -4.07 -0.11
C ASP A 328 46.36 -2.94 -0.17
N TRP A 329 46.22 -2.28 -1.33
CA TRP A 329 45.24 -1.22 -1.55
C TRP A 329 43.85 -1.80 -1.92
N ASP A 330 43.30 -2.57 -0.98
CA ASP A 330 42.00 -3.22 -1.09
C ASP A 330 41.11 -2.94 0.14
N ASN A 331 39.78 -2.94 -0.05
CA ASN A 331 38.82 -2.63 1.02
C ASN A 331 38.94 -3.58 2.24
N SER A 332 39.44 -4.81 2.05
CA SER A 332 39.66 -5.76 3.15
C SER A 332 40.83 -5.38 4.08
N TYR A 333 41.77 -4.54 3.62
CA TYR A 333 42.96 -4.13 4.37
C TYR A 333 42.80 -2.78 5.08
N TRP A 334 41.82 -1.97 4.70
CA TRP A 334 41.70 -0.58 5.15
C TRP A 334 40.33 -0.27 5.78
N THR A 335 40.34 0.55 6.82
CA THR A 335 39.15 1.21 7.36
C THR A 335 39.18 2.67 6.91
N ILE A 336 38.39 2.98 5.88
CA ILE A 336 38.33 4.30 5.24
C ILE A 336 36.96 4.95 5.49
N PRO A 337 36.92 6.16 6.07
CA PRO A 337 35.70 6.97 6.10
C PRO A 337 35.25 7.35 4.67
N ALA A 338 34.00 7.07 4.31
CA ALA A 338 33.46 7.30 2.97
C ALA A 338 33.58 8.76 2.48
N SER A 339 33.61 9.73 3.39
CA SER A 339 33.83 11.16 3.11
C SER A 339 35.24 11.52 2.64
N LEU A 340 36.22 10.64 2.87
CA LEU A 340 37.60 10.84 2.43
C LEU A 340 37.91 10.15 1.09
N ALA A 341 37.11 9.17 0.68
CA ALA A 341 37.31 8.44 -0.56
C ALA A 341 36.72 9.21 -1.76
N GLN A 342 37.51 9.34 -2.82
CA GLN A 342 37.15 10.02 -4.06
C GLN A 342 37.43 9.13 -5.26
N THR A 343 36.43 8.87 -6.10
CA THR A 343 36.63 8.11 -7.34
C THR A 343 37.29 8.98 -8.39
N ASN A 344 38.31 8.45 -9.08
CA ASN A 344 38.98 9.15 -10.18
C ASN A 344 39.39 8.16 -11.28
N THR A 345 39.07 8.52 -12.52
CA THR A 345 39.29 7.67 -13.70
C THR A 345 40.72 7.73 -14.21
N SER A 346 41.49 8.77 -13.84
CA SER A 346 42.89 8.94 -14.24
C SER A 346 43.92 8.26 -13.32
N LEU A 347 43.46 7.41 -12.38
CA LEU A 347 44.34 6.67 -11.47
C LEU A 347 45.05 5.53 -12.21
N SER A 348 46.28 5.22 -11.80
CA SER A 348 47.15 4.27 -12.50
C SER A 348 46.58 2.85 -12.62
N CYS A 349 45.65 2.48 -11.74
CA CYS A 349 45.06 1.16 -11.63
C CYS A 349 43.53 1.16 -11.70
N SER A 350 42.93 2.19 -12.30
CA SER A 350 41.48 2.24 -12.46
C SER A 350 41.02 1.12 -13.40
N VAL A 351 40.22 0.19 -12.88
CA VAL A 351 39.60 -0.88 -13.67
C VAL A 351 38.10 -0.61 -13.70
N PHE A 352 37.61 -0.26 -14.88
CA PHE A 352 36.19 -0.36 -15.17
C PHE A 352 35.86 -1.81 -15.51
N PRO A 353 34.73 -2.35 -15.02
CA PRO A 353 34.19 -3.56 -15.63
C PRO A 353 33.90 -3.21 -17.10
N VAL A 354 34.73 -3.74 -17.99
CA VAL A 354 34.44 -3.75 -19.42
C VAL A 354 33.14 -4.53 -19.56
N SER A 355 32.10 -3.88 -20.06
CA SER A 355 30.88 -4.51 -20.56
C SER A 355 31.19 -5.28 -21.85
N ASN A 356 32.11 -6.25 -21.76
CA ASN A 356 32.28 -7.28 -22.77
C ASN A 356 31.39 -8.45 -22.38
N ALA A 357 30.07 -8.27 -22.54
CA ALA A 357 29.24 -9.39 -22.95
C ALA A 357 29.45 -9.55 -24.45
N THR A 358 30.56 -10.16 -24.85
CA THR A 358 30.62 -10.81 -26.15
C THR A 358 29.48 -11.83 -26.16
N LEU A 359 28.49 -11.62 -27.05
CA LEU A 359 27.55 -12.68 -27.43
C LEU A 359 28.37 -13.88 -27.86
N ASN A 360 28.49 -14.87 -26.96
CA ASN A 360 29.11 -16.13 -27.26
C ASN A 360 28.06 -16.98 -27.98
N ASN A 361 27.94 -16.80 -29.30
CA ASN A 361 27.10 -17.60 -30.19
C ASN A 361 27.69 -19.00 -30.41
N ASN A 362 27.87 -19.77 -29.33
CA ASN A 362 28.17 -21.20 -29.43
C ASN A 362 27.05 -22.00 -28.77
N CYS A 363 25.97 -22.25 -29.52
CA CYS A 363 25.20 -23.47 -29.34
C CYS A 363 25.88 -24.57 -30.15
N ASP A 364 26.46 -25.54 -29.44
CA ASP A 364 27.01 -26.78 -29.98
C ASP A 364 25.88 -27.61 -30.65
N PRO A 365 26.00 -28.06 -31.92
CA PRO A 365 24.88 -28.59 -32.71
C PRO A 365 24.43 -30.03 -32.38
N SER A 366 24.77 -30.58 -31.22
CA SER A 366 24.64 -32.02 -30.98
C SER A 366 23.79 -32.43 -29.77
N ALA A 367 22.61 -31.81 -29.59
CA ALA A 367 21.44 -32.46 -28.96
C ALA A 367 20.13 -31.65 -29.16
N LEU A 368 19.32 -32.08 -30.15
CA LEU A 368 17.89 -31.81 -30.39
C LEU A 368 17.36 -30.33 -30.39
N GLY A 369 17.24 -29.76 -31.61
CA GLY A 369 15.93 -29.29 -32.11
C GLY A 369 15.67 -27.78 -32.33
N CYS A 370 16.40 -27.08 -33.22
CA CYS A 370 15.99 -25.79 -33.81
C CYS A 370 15.67 -25.95 -35.31
N PRO A 371 14.58 -25.39 -35.88
CA PRO A 371 14.27 -25.45 -37.31
C PRO A 371 15.08 -24.44 -38.13
N ALA A 372 15.58 -24.87 -39.29
CA ALA A 372 16.45 -24.12 -40.20
C ALA A 372 15.67 -23.17 -41.14
N VAL A 373 16.26 -22.00 -41.43
CA VAL A 373 15.81 -21.07 -42.49
C VAL A 373 16.71 -21.23 -43.70
N SER A 374 16.14 -21.64 -44.84
CA SER A 374 16.80 -21.72 -46.15
C SER A 374 16.75 -20.38 -46.88
N SER A 375 17.88 -19.97 -47.46
CA SER A 375 18.09 -18.76 -48.26
C SER A 375 17.36 -18.77 -49.62
N PRO A 376 17.02 -17.60 -50.21
CA PRO A 376 16.43 -17.50 -51.54
C PRO A 376 17.46 -17.21 -52.65
N ALA A 377 17.27 -17.83 -53.82
CA ALA A 377 17.96 -17.52 -55.07
C ALA A 377 17.03 -16.77 -56.04
N THR A 378 17.46 -15.57 -56.43
CA THR A 378 17.41 -14.90 -57.76
C THR A 378 16.32 -15.27 -58.79
N SER A 379 15.53 -14.26 -59.23
CA SER A 379 15.64 -13.63 -60.58
C SER A 379 14.48 -12.65 -60.92
N SER A 380 14.83 -11.38 -61.14
CA SER A 380 14.37 -10.33 -62.10
C SER A 380 13.02 -10.49 -62.86
N THR A 381 12.17 -9.48 -63.10
CA THR A 381 12.41 -8.15 -63.74
C THR A 381 11.21 -7.17 -63.56
N ASP A 382 11.51 -5.88 -63.34
CA ASP A 382 10.85 -4.60 -63.78
C ASP A 382 9.31 -4.45 -63.78
N SER A 383 8.66 -3.37 -63.28
CA SER A 383 9.09 -1.96 -63.10
C SER A 383 8.07 -1.12 -62.27
N THR A 384 8.59 -0.04 -61.69
CA THR A 384 7.95 1.21 -61.18
C THR A 384 7.45 1.32 -59.72
N ASN A 385 8.15 2.22 -59.00
CA ASN A 385 7.84 2.98 -57.78
C ASN A 385 7.56 2.24 -56.46
N THR A 386 8.65 1.93 -55.74
CA THR A 386 8.67 1.80 -54.28
C THR A 386 9.79 2.65 -53.68
N ILE A 387 9.41 3.54 -52.76
CA ILE A 387 10.32 4.32 -51.93
C ILE A 387 10.92 3.36 -50.89
N TYR A 388 12.24 3.29 -50.86
CA TYR A 388 13.03 2.55 -49.88
C TYR A 388 12.76 3.06 -48.46
N THR A 389 12.39 2.18 -47.54
CA THR A 389 12.69 2.35 -46.11
C THR A 389 13.58 1.19 -45.67
N THR A 390 14.87 1.49 -45.61
CA THR A 390 15.94 0.63 -45.11
C THR A 390 15.85 0.43 -43.60
N ASN A 391 16.10 -0.80 -43.16
CA ASN A 391 16.58 -1.24 -41.85
C ASN A 391 16.86 -0.12 -40.82
N ALA A 392 15.97 0.00 -39.83
CA ALA A 392 16.20 0.85 -38.67
C ALA A 392 17.11 0.12 -37.66
N ASN A 393 18.42 0.31 -37.81
CA ASN A 393 19.29 0.39 -36.64
C ASN A 393 18.86 1.64 -35.87
N THR A 394 18.19 1.47 -34.73
CA THR A 394 17.77 2.59 -33.88
C THR A 394 19.00 3.23 -33.24
N HIS A 395 19.49 4.31 -33.84
CA HIS A 395 20.38 5.26 -33.19
C HIS A 395 19.55 6.06 -32.18
N ASP A 396 19.87 5.98 -30.88
CA ASP A 396 19.25 6.82 -29.85
C ASP A 396 19.77 8.26 -30.03
N GLU A 397 18.96 9.10 -30.67
CA GLU A 397 19.23 10.53 -30.81
C GLU A 397 18.85 11.26 -29.52
N GLN A 398 19.78 12.03 -28.96
CA GLN A 398 19.52 12.90 -27.82
C GLN A 398 19.44 14.36 -28.27
N PHE A 399 18.47 15.08 -27.71
CA PHE A 399 18.15 16.45 -28.12
C PHE A 399 18.45 17.44 -26.99
N TYR A 400 19.22 18.47 -27.32
CA TYR A 400 19.58 19.56 -26.43
C TYR A 400 19.14 20.90 -27.05
N ARG A 401 18.57 21.80 -26.25
CA ARG A 401 18.39 23.20 -26.64
C ARG A 401 19.56 24.03 -26.13
N PHE A 402 20.04 24.96 -26.94
CA PHE A 402 21.03 25.94 -26.53
C PHE A 402 20.48 27.36 -26.69
N GLU A 403 20.96 28.27 -25.84
CA GLU A 403 20.64 29.68 -25.83
C GLU A 403 21.90 30.49 -25.52
N PHE A 404 22.17 31.56 -26.28
CA PHE A 404 23.25 32.51 -26.00
C PHE A 404 22.97 33.87 -26.67
N VAL A 405 23.58 34.93 -26.15
CA VAL A 405 23.46 36.30 -26.65
C VAL A 405 24.74 36.70 -27.38
N VAL A 406 24.56 37.40 -28.51
CA VAL A 406 25.64 37.89 -29.36
C VAL A 406 25.50 39.41 -29.52
N ASP A 407 26.60 40.12 -29.35
CA ASP A 407 26.66 41.58 -29.51
C ASP A 407 27.30 41.94 -30.84
N ASP A 408 26.56 42.68 -31.68
CA ASP A 408 27.10 43.27 -32.91
C ASP A 408 27.63 44.68 -32.61
N SER A 409 28.95 44.79 -32.53
CA SER A 409 29.67 46.05 -32.30
C SER A 409 29.61 47.02 -33.49
N ARG A 410 29.32 46.53 -34.70
CA ARG A 410 29.26 47.33 -35.94
C ARG A 410 27.85 47.79 -36.28
N SER A 411 26.81 47.18 -35.70
CA SER A 411 25.38 47.49 -35.91
C SER A 411 24.97 47.53 -37.40
N GLN A 412 25.68 46.81 -38.26
CA GLN A 412 25.49 46.80 -39.72
C GLN A 412 24.96 45.46 -40.25
N THR A 413 24.82 44.45 -39.40
CA THR A 413 24.49 43.08 -39.81
C THR A 413 22.97 42.86 -39.80
N THR A 414 22.39 42.40 -40.90
CA THR A 414 20.96 42.01 -40.95
C THR A 414 20.72 40.69 -40.20
N ARG A 415 19.49 40.46 -39.71
CA ARG A 415 19.11 39.24 -38.97
C ARG A 415 19.40 37.94 -39.75
N GLU A 416 19.18 37.92 -41.06
CA GLU A 416 19.42 36.74 -41.91
C GLU A 416 20.92 36.48 -42.14
N THR A 417 21.70 37.55 -42.33
CA THR A 417 23.17 37.43 -42.41
C THR A 417 23.77 36.96 -41.08
N LEU A 418 23.24 37.43 -39.95
CA LEU A 418 23.67 37.01 -38.62
C LEU A 418 23.29 35.53 -38.36
N LYS A 419 22.06 35.13 -38.69
CA LYS A 419 21.61 33.74 -38.60
C LYS A 419 22.50 32.79 -39.40
N SER A 420 22.89 33.20 -40.61
CA SER A 420 23.79 32.41 -41.47
C SER A 420 25.21 32.33 -40.90
N ALA A 421 25.74 33.43 -40.37
CA ALA A 421 27.06 33.47 -39.72
C ALA A 421 27.10 32.58 -38.46
N VAL A 422 26.06 32.66 -37.62
CA VAL A 422 25.93 31.82 -36.42
C VAL A 422 25.82 30.34 -36.78
N ALA A 423 25.04 29.99 -37.81
CA ALA A 423 24.94 28.60 -38.27
C ALA A 423 26.27 28.04 -38.79
N LEU A 424 27.02 28.85 -39.55
CA LEU A 424 28.34 28.46 -40.06
C LEU A 424 29.34 28.26 -38.90
N TRP A 425 29.36 29.19 -37.94
CA TRP A 425 30.21 29.11 -36.75
C TRP A 425 29.89 27.90 -35.88
N LEU A 426 28.60 27.62 -35.63
CA LEU A 426 28.16 26.45 -34.89
C LEU A 426 28.61 25.15 -35.57
N ASN A 427 28.44 25.07 -36.90
CA ASN A 427 28.88 23.90 -37.66
C ASN A 427 30.40 23.70 -37.54
N GLN A 428 31.21 24.75 -37.71
CA GLN A 428 32.66 24.71 -37.53
C GLN A 428 33.08 24.34 -36.10
N THR A 429 32.36 24.84 -35.09
CA THR A 429 32.67 24.59 -33.66
C THR A 429 32.55 23.11 -33.28
N PHE A 430 31.61 22.40 -33.92
CA PHE A 430 31.35 20.98 -33.66
C PHE A 430 31.92 20.03 -34.74
N GLN A 431 32.51 20.56 -35.83
CA GLN A 431 33.02 19.78 -36.96
C GLN A 431 34.16 18.82 -36.57
N ASP A 432 35.07 19.25 -35.69
CA ASP A 432 36.21 18.46 -35.22
C ASP A 432 35.94 17.77 -33.87
N TRP A 433 34.67 17.66 -33.47
CA TRP A 433 34.32 17.01 -32.21
C TRP A 433 34.32 15.49 -32.35
N ILE A 434 34.77 14.80 -31.30
CA ILE A 434 34.83 13.32 -31.25
C ILE A 434 33.41 12.71 -31.38
N HIS A 435 32.39 13.51 -31.10
CA HIS A 435 30.98 13.13 -31.14
C HIS A 435 30.30 13.62 -32.43
N LYS A 436 29.43 12.79 -33.02
CA LYS A 436 28.59 13.18 -34.15
C LYS A 436 27.45 14.06 -33.67
N VAL A 437 27.64 15.37 -33.82
CA VAL A 437 26.70 16.39 -33.37
C VAL A 437 26.26 17.24 -34.54
N TYR A 438 24.94 17.34 -34.71
CA TYR A 438 24.32 18.15 -35.74
C TYR A 438 23.60 19.32 -35.11
N VAL A 439 23.75 20.49 -35.73
CA VAL A 439 23.02 21.69 -35.34
C VAL A 439 21.74 21.70 -36.15
N GLY A 440 20.61 21.58 -35.46
CA GLY A 440 19.28 21.64 -36.05
C GLY A 440 18.86 23.08 -36.39
N ASN A 441 17.55 23.37 -36.32
CA ASN A 441 17.03 24.70 -36.63
C ASN A 441 17.54 25.76 -35.62
N ILE A 442 17.85 26.95 -36.13
CA ILE A 442 18.36 28.09 -35.35
C ILE A 442 17.41 29.27 -35.52
N SER A 443 17.08 29.92 -34.42
CA SER A 443 16.30 31.15 -34.36
C SER A 443 17.13 32.28 -33.75
N VAL A 444 17.10 33.46 -34.38
CA VAL A 444 17.79 34.67 -33.92
C VAL A 444 16.75 35.76 -33.71
N GLN A 445 16.66 36.30 -32.49
CA GLN A 445 15.72 37.35 -32.10
C GLN A 445 16.47 38.57 -31.54
N LEU A 446 15.88 39.76 -31.60
CA LEU A 446 16.48 40.97 -31.04
C LEU A 446 16.28 40.95 -29.51
N SER A 447 17.34 41.15 -28.73
CA SER A 447 17.23 41.14 -27.27
C SER A 447 16.52 42.40 -26.76
N PRO A 448 15.54 42.29 -25.83
CA PRO A 448 14.83 43.44 -25.28
C PRO A 448 15.63 44.27 -24.26
N GLN A 449 16.84 43.82 -23.88
CA GLN A 449 17.71 44.53 -22.92
C GLN A 449 18.89 45.22 -23.62
N THR A 450 18.72 46.46 -24.08
CA THR A 450 19.87 47.34 -24.36
C THR A 450 19.59 48.79 -24.01
N ALA A 451 20.22 49.25 -22.93
CA ALA A 451 20.54 50.65 -22.69
C ALA A 451 21.97 50.89 -23.18
N GLY A 452 22.14 51.23 -24.47
CA GLY A 452 23.44 51.55 -25.08
C GLY A 452 23.55 51.16 -26.56
N ASN A 453 24.46 51.82 -27.29
CA ASN A 453 24.67 51.79 -28.76
C ASN A 453 25.07 50.43 -29.40
N LEU A 454 24.86 49.28 -28.75
CA LEU A 454 25.12 47.95 -29.32
C LEU A 454 23.81 47.22 -29.64
N SER A 455 23.79 46.48 -30.75
CA SER A 455 22.66 45.63 -31.14
C SER A 455 22.88 44.20 -30.62
N SER A 456 22.19 43.83 -29.53
CA SER A 456 22.28 42.48 -28.95
C SER A 456 21.21 41.55 -29.52
N TYR A 457 21.62 40.34 -29.89
CA TYR A 457 20.75 39.31 -30.49
C TYR A 457 20.78 38.03 -29.67
N GLU A 458 19.61 37.49 -29.39
CA GLU A 458 19.43 36.22 -28.70
C GLU A 458 19.34 35.08 -29.72
N CYS A 459 20.24 34.11 -29.61
CA CYS A 459 20.33 32.95 -30.47
C CYS A 459 19.86 31.71 -29.72
N ARG A 460 18.91 30.98 -30.31
CA ARG A 460 18.42 29.70 -29.79
C ARG A 460 18.46 28.65 -30.89
N GLY A 461 18.73 27.40 -30.52
CA GLY A 461 18.67 26.31 -31.49
C GLY A 461 18.72 24.93 -30.86
N LEU A 462 18.71 23.93 -31.74
CA LEU A 462 18.74 22.51 -31.39
C LEU A 462 20.12 21.91 -31.65
N LEU A 463 20.65 21.17 -30.68
CA LEU A 463 21.81 20.30 -30.79
C LEU A 463 21.31 18.86 -30.76
N VAL A 464 21.55 18.12 -31.84
CA VAL A 464 21.21 16.70 -31.96
C VAL A 464 22.47 15.88 -31.82
N TYR A 465 22.48 14.99 -30.83
CA TYR A 465 23.59 14.10 -30.54
C TYR A 465 23.22 12.69 -30.96
N THR A 466 24.03 12.07 -31.82
CA THR A 466 23.88 10.66 -32.22
C THR A 466 24.89 9.82 -31.45
N GLU A 467 24.41 8.92 -30.59
CA GLU A 467 25.29 8.16 -29.70
C GLU A 467 26.09 7.10 -30.48
N ILE A 468 27.43 7.17 -30.41
CA ILE A 468 28.30 6.00 -30.58
C ILE A 468 28.59 5.50 -29.17
N ILE A 469 28.13 4.28 -28.88
CA ILE A 469 28.28 3.58 -27.59
C ILE A 469 29.76 3.60 -27.18
N ASN A 470 30.14 4.54 -26.31
CA ASN A 470 31.30 4.52 -25.40
C ASN A 470 31.66 5.94 -24.95
N LYS A 471 31.08 6.39 -23.82
CA LYS A 471 31.76 7.08 -22.68
C LYS A 471 30.82 8.06 -21.96
N ASN A 472 30.92 8.03 -20.63
CA ASN A 472 30.46 9.07 -19.71
C ASN A 472 31.20 10.38 -19.97
N LEU A 473 30.49 11.42 -20.41
CA LEU A 473 30.91 12.81 -20.23
C LEU A 473 29.65 13.66 -20.05
N SER A 474 29.70 14.72 -19.23
CA SER A 474 28.65 15.73 -19.21
C SER A 474 28.72 16.53 -20.52
N LEU A 475 28.09 15.99 -21.57
CA LEU A 475 28.01 16.60 -22.90
C LEU A 475 27.60 18.09 -22.82
N ILE A 476 26.76 18.42 -21.84
CA ILE A 476 26.29 19.77 -21.53
C ILE A 476 27.44 20.71 -21.14
N ASP A 477 28.36 20.29 -20.26
CA ASP A 477 29.44 21.15 -19.78
C ASP A 477 30.50 21.35 -20.87
N ASP A 478 30.80 20.30 -21.64
CA ASP A 478 31.76 20.35 -22.74
C ASP A 478 31.23 21.16 -23.94
N ALA A 479 29.95 20.98 -24.31
CA ALA A 479 29.31 21.78 -25.33
C ALA A 479 29.22 23.25 -24.89
N SER A 480 28.87 23.51 -23.62
CA SER A 480 28.84 24.87 -23.06
C SER A 480 30.23 25.51 -23.06
N ALA A 481 31.29 24.77 -22.71
CA ALA A 481 32.65 25.26 -22.70
C ALA A 481 33.14 25.62 -24.12
N ARG A 482 32.80 24.81 -25.13
CA ARG A 482 33.13 25.09 -26.54
C ARG A 482 32.40 26.32 -27.07
N LEU A 483 31.11 26.45 -26.78
CA LEU A 483 30.31 27.62 -27.17
C LEU A 483 30.83 28.92 -26.52
N ARG A 484 31.47 28.83 -25.34
CA ARG A 484 32.06 29.99 -24.64
C ARG A 484 33.41 30.45 -25.20
N GLN A 485 34.09 29.63 -26.00
CA GLN A 485 35.48 29.89 -26.45
C GLN A 485 35.58 30.57 -27.83
N GLY A 486 34.48 30.97 -28.47
CA GLY A 486 34.47 31.47 -29.85
C GLY A 486 34.03 32.92 -30.02
N SER A 487 34.53 33.58 -31.07
CA SER A 487 33.89 34.72 -31.73
C SER A 487 33.19 34.23 -33.00
N VAL A 488 31.98 34.73 -33.29
CA VAL A 488 31.18 34.26 -34.43
C VAL A 488 31.74 34.80 -35.74
N SER A 489 32.13 36.08 -35.77
CA SER A 489 32.77 36.76 -36.90
C SER A 489 33.40 38.08 -36.45
N GLU A 490 34.16 38.75 -37.32
CA GLU A 490 34.79 40.03 -37.01
C GLU A 490 33.76 41.11 -36.63
N GLY A 491 33.77 41.56 -35.36
CA GLY A 491 32.83 42.53 -34.81
C GLY A 491 31.55 41.96 -34.17
N VAL A 492 31.40 40.64 -34.09
CA VAL A 492 30.27 39.94 -33.48
C VAL A 492 30.77 39.01 -32.36
N GLU A 493 30.55 39.41 -31.10
CA GLU A 493 31.10 38.73 -29.91
C GLU A 493 30.02 38.02 -29.10
N ILE A 494 30.35 36.85 -28.55
CA ILE A 494 29.44 36.05 -27.71
C ILE A 494 29.57 36.50 -26.25
N GLN A 495 28.44 36.77 -25.60
CA GLN A 495 28.42 36.97 -24.15
C GLN A 495 28.59 35.63 -23.44
N SER A 496 29.81 35.26 -23.05
CA SER A 496 30.11 33.93 -22.47
C SER A 496 29.26 33.56 -21.24
N ALA A 497 28.79 34.55 -20.48
CA ALA A 497 27.92 34.35 -19.31
C ALA A 497 26.47 33.97 -19.69
N SER A 498 26.05 34.24 -20.93
CA SER A 498 24.69 33.98 -21.44
C SER A 498 24.51 32.57 -22.03
N VAL A 499 25.62 31.83 -22.23
CA VAL A 499 25.59 30.49 -22.84
C VAL A 499 24.96 29.48 -21.88
N GLU A 500 23.82 28.95 -22.29
CA GLU A 500 23.07 27.91 -21.60
C GLU A 500 22.77 26.75 -22.57
N VAL A 501 23.09 25.52 -22.16
CA VAL A 501 22.73 24.29 -22.88
C VAL A 501 21.91 23.42 -21.93
N LYS A 502 20.72 23.00 -22.38
CA LYS A 502 19.79 22.17 -21.59
C LYS A 502 19.31 20.99 -22.41
N GLN A 503 19.19 19.82 -21.79
CA GLN A 503 18.51 18.69 -22.41
C GLN A 503 17.01 19.01 -22.58
N ILE A 504 16.43 18.63 -23.71
CA ILE A 504 14.98 18.79 -23.93
C ILE A 504 14.22 17.87 -22.97
N GLU A 505 13.13 18.38 -22.40
CA GLU A 505 12.27 17.63 -21.48
C GLU A 505 11.56 16.46 -22.19
N ASN A 506 11.10 15.47 -21.40
CA ASN A 506 10.19 14.44 -21.91
C ASN A 506 8.77 15.01 -22.05
N CYS A 507 7.98 14.44 -22.96
CA CYS A 507 6.55 14.68 -22.96
C CYS A 507 5.93 14.13 -21.66
N PRO A 508 5.13 14.94 -20.94
CA PRO A 508 4.61 14.56 -19.63
C PRO A 508 3.58 13.43 -19.73
N TYR A 509 3.39 12.70 -18.63
CA TYR A 509 2.32 11.71 -18.48
C TYR A 509 0.96 12.36 -18.72
N ASP A 510 0.21 11.84 -19.70
CA ASP A 510 -1.12 12.31 -20.06
C ASP A 510 -2.03 11.09 -20.22
N PRO A 511 -2.74 10.66 -19.15
CA PRO A 511 -3.41 9.36 -19.11
C PRO A 511 -4.37 9.22 -20.30
N PRO A 512 -4.19 8.19 -21.13
CA PRO A 512 -3.50 6.91 -20.86
C PRO A 512 -2.02 6.80 -21.34
N TRP A 513 -1.42 7.88 -21.82
CA TRP A 513 -0.07 7.92 -22.43
C TRP A 513 1.04 8.08 -21.37
N PRO A 514 2.08 7.22 -21.39
CA PRO A 514 3.20 7.28 -20.44
C PRO A 514 4.13 8.47 -20.71
N GLU A 515 4.98 8.82 -19.74
CA GLU A 515 6.04 9.82 -19.98
C GLU A 515 7.01 9.31 -21.06
N THR A 516 7.26 10.12 -22.09
CA THR A 516 7.88 9.68 -23.34
C THR A 516 8.95 10.65 -23.82
N ARG A 517 10.08 10.14 -24.32
CA ARG A 517 11.19 10.97 -24.84
C ARG A 517 10.80 11.68 -26.15
N PRO A 518 11.44 12.82 -26.48
CA PRO A 518 11.24 13.49 -27.76
C PRO A 518 11.49 12.56 -28.96
N THR A 519 10.68 12.70 -30.01
CA THR A 519 10.62 11.90 -31.26
C THR A 519 10.13 10.46 -31.13
N VAL A 520 9.84 9.97 -29.91
CA VAL A 520 9.33 8.61 -29.68
C VAL A 520 7.82 8.55 -29.87
N THR A 521 7.33 7.46 -30.46
CA THR A 521 5.91 7.16 -30.67
C THR A 521 5.43 6.09 -29.69
N GLU A 522 4.39 6.42 -28.93
CA GLU A 522 3.69 5.50 -28.03
C GLU A 522 2.43 4.94 -28.69
N TYR A 523 2.05 3.72 -28.30
CA TYR A 523 0.92 2.98 -28.87
C TYR A 523 -0.08 2.57 -27.80
N GLN A 524 -1.37 2.75 -28.07
CA GLN A 524 -2.46 2.28 -27.22
C GLN A 524 -3.42 1.39 -28.03
N PRO A 525 -3.95 0.29 -27.46
CA PRO A 525 -4.94 -0.54 -28.15
C PRO A 525 -6.22 0.24 -28.48
N CYS A 526 -6.73 0.00 -29.69
CA CYS A 526 -8.07 0.37 -30.14
C CYS A 526 -8.64 -0.81 -30.95
N PHE A 527 -9.88 -0.72 -31.45
CA PHE A 527 -10.40 -1.74 -32.37
C PHE A 527 -10.30 -1.22 -33.80
N PRO A 528 -9.83 -1.99 -34.80
CA PRO A 528 -9.14 -3.28 -34.70
C PRO A 528 -7.62 -3.16 -34.45
N ASN A 529 -7.06 -1.95 -34.41
CA ASN A 529 -5.61 -1.69 -34.45
C ASN A 529 -5.07 -1.01 -33.18
N LYS A 530 -3.94 -0.29 -33.28
CA LYS A 530 -3.46 0.58 -32.21
C LYS A 530 -3.60 2.03 -32.66
N LYS A 531 -4.02 2.91 -31.76
CA LYS A 531 -3.84 4.35 -31.92
C LYS A 531 -2.45 4.70 -31.42
N TRP A 532 -1.81 5.69 -32.01
CA TRP A 532 -0.49 6.11 -31.61
C TRP A 532 -0.41 7.61 -31.40
N ARG A 533 0.59 8.02 -30.64
CA ARG A 533 0.87 9.42 -30.36
C ARG A 533 2.36 9.61 -30.33
N THR A 534 2.87 10.67 -30.95
CA THR A 534 4.31 10.93 -31.02
C THR A 534 4.65 12.14 -30.17
N CYS A 535 5.71 12.04 -29.38
CA CYS A 535 6.26 13.19 -28.68
C CYS A 535 7.09 14.02 -29.68
N LEU A 536 6.64 15.21 -30.05
CA LEU A 536 7.29 16.06 -31.04
C LEU A 536 8.09 17.18 -30.36
N ILE A 537 9.08 17.72 -31.08
CA ILE A 537 9.83 18.91 -30.66
C ILE A 537 9.26 20.13 -31.38
N SER A 538 8.88 21.15 -30.63
CA SER A 538 8.40 22.41 -31.19
C SER A 538 9.54 23.17 -31.86
N SER A 539 9.34 23.58 -33.11
CA SER A 539 10.31 24.36 -33.88
C SER A 539 10.42 25.83 -33.45
N MET A 540 9.56 26.29 -32.52
CA MET A 540 9.55 27.68 -32.05
C MET A 540 10.33 27.89 -30.74
N ASN A 541 10.16 26.99 -29.78
CA ASN A 541 10.74 27.10 -28.44
C ASN A 541 11.61 25.90 -28.06
N TYR A 542 11.77 24.92 -28.96
CA TYR A 542 12.60 23.73 -28.75
C TYR A 542 12.24 22.97 -27.46
N SER A 543 10.95 22.91 -27.13
CA SER A 543 10.40 22.06 -26.05
C SER A 543 9.65 20.87 -26.64
N SER A 544 9.55 19.79 -25.87
CA SER A 544 8.74 18.63 -26.23
C SER A 544 7.24 18.90 -26.04
N TYR A 545 6.40 18.37 -26.92
CA TYR A 545 4.95 18.37 -26.77
C TYR A 545 4.34 17.14 -27.44
N TRP A 546 3.17 16.73 -26.96
CA TRP A 546 2.45 15.62 -27.58
C TRP A 546 1.77 16.03 -28.88
N SER A 547 1.95 15.25 -29.94
CA SER A 547 1.11 15.35 -31.14
C SER A 547 -0.35 15.04 -30.83
N ASP A 548 -1.28 15.36 -31.73
CA ASP A 548 -2.62 14.80 -31.64
C ASP A 548 -2.54 13.26 -31.79
N PRO A 549 -3.37 12.50 -31.04
CA PRO A 549 -3.40 11.05 -31.15
C PRO A 549 -4.00 10.65 -32.50
N ASP A 550 -3.23 9.91 -33.28
CA ASP A 550 -3.68 9.37 -34.55
C ASP A 550 -4.36 8.02 -34.31
N GLY A 551 -5.67 8.01 -34.57
CA GLY A 551 -6.53 6.83 -34.50
C GLY A 551 -7.24 6.57 -35.83
N SER A 552 -6.73 7.06 -36.95
CA SER A 552 -7.33 6.90 -38.29
C SER A 552 -7.57 5.43 -38.67
N ASN A 553 -6.76 4.51 -38.12
CA ASN A 553 -6.88 3.06 -38.30
C ASN A 553 -7.80 2.37 -37.26
N CYS A 554 -8.45 3.13 -36.38
CA CYS A 554 -9.40 2.65 -35.39
C CYS A 554 -10.84 2.86 -35.89
N THR A 555 -11.67 1.84 -35.80
CA THR A 555 -13.10 1.90 -36.15
C THR A 555 -13.95 1.53 -34.94
N ASP A 556 -15.17 2.07 -34.87
CA ASP A 556 -16.15 1.62 -33.88
C ASP A 556 -16.54 0.17 -34.19
N ILE A 557 -16.67 -0.68 -33.16
CA ILE A 557 -17.09 -2.08 -33.29
C ILE A 557 -18.41 -2.18 -34.07
N ASP A 558 -19.30 -1.21 -33.88
CA ASP A 558 -20.62 -1.21 -34.54
C ASP A 558 -20.53 -1.02 -36.06
N SER A 559 -19.48 -0.35 -36.58
CA SER A 559 -19.37 -0.04 -38.01
C SER A 559 -18.95 -1.21 -38.89
N ILE A 560 -18.46 -2.31 -38.30
CA ILE A 560 -18.08 -3.52 -39.04
C ILE A 560 -19.33 -4.32 -39.43
N GLN A 561 -19.47 -4.59 -40.72
CA GLN A 561 -20.49 -5.49 -41.26
C GLN A 561 -19.96 -6.93 -41.29
N VAL A 562 -20.69 -7.87 -40.69
CA VAL A 562 -20.30 -9.28 -40.63
C VAL A 562 -20.84 -10.02 -41.86
N SER A 563 -19.97 -10.74 -42.56
CA SER A 563 -20.28 -11.65 -43.67
C SER A 563 -19.71 -13.04 -43.41
N ALA A 564 -20.05 -14.03 -44.23
CA ALA A 564 -19.53 -15.39 -44.06
C ALA A 564 -18.01 -15.47 -44.30
N GLU A 565 -17.48 -14.60 -45.15
CA GLU A 565 -16.07 -14.56 -45.54
C GLU A 565 -15.20 -13.86 -44.48
N ASN A 566 -15.73 -12.83 -43.81
CA ASN A 566 -14.96 -12.05 -42.82
C ASN A 566 -15.19 -12.49 -41.36
N ALA A 567 -16.15 -13.38 -41.10
CA ALA A 567 -16.54 -13.77 -39.74
C ALA A 567 -15.38 -14.31 -38.90
N SER A 568 -14.48 -15.09 -39.51
CA SER A 568 -13.32 -15.66 -38.80
C SER A 568 -12.34 -14.56 -38.36
N ASP A 569 -12.06 -13.58 -39.21
CA ASP A 569 -11.13 -12.49 -38.92
C ASP A 569 -11.71 -11.55 -37.86
N VAL A 570 -12.99 -11.20 -37.99
CA VAL A 570 -13.70 -10.38 -37.00
C VAL A 570 -13.73 -11.08 -35.64
N ALA A 571 -13.94 -12.40 -35.60
CA ALA A 571 -13.93 -13.17 -34.37
C ALA A 571 -12.53 -13.19 -33.71
N GLU A 572 -11.44 -13.34 -34.46
CA GLU A 572 -10.08 -13.26 -33.88
C GLU A 572 -9.76 -11.86 -33.35
N GLN A 573 -10.19 -10.80 -34.04
CA GLN A 573 -10.00 -9.42 -33.57
C GLN A 573 -10.79 -9.15 -32.27
N LEU A 574 -12.05 -9.59 -32.19
CA LEU A 574 -12.87 -9.44 -30.98
C LEU A 574 -12.34 -10.29 -29.81
N LYS A 575 -11.80 -11.49 -30.10
CA LYS A 575 -11.15 -12.34 -29.11
C LYS A 575 -9.91 -11.67 -28.51
N ALA A 576 -9.10 -11.00 -29.33
CA ALA A 576 -7.97 -10.20 -28.84
C ALA A 576 -8.43 -8.99 -28.02
N PHE A 577 -9.46 -8.26 -28.49
CA PHE A 577 -10.00 -7.09 -27.80
C PHE A 577 -10.58 -7.42 -26.42
N THR A 578 -11.29 -8.54 -26.30
CA THR A 578 -11.98 -8.96 -25.07
C THR A 578 -11.09 -9.49 -23.95
N ASN A 579 -9.81 -9.76 -24.20
CA ASN A 579 -8.84 -10.07 -23.14
C ASN A 579 -8.58 -8.87 -22.20
N ASN A 580 -8.94 -7.66 -22.61
CA ASN A 580 -8.82 -6.44 -21.82
C ASN A 580 -10.00 -6.24 -20.85
N LYS A 581 -9.81 -5.35 -19.88
CA LYS A 581 -10.90 -4.90 -19.01
C LYS A 581 -11.85 -3.99 -19.79
N LEU A 582 -12.99 -4.54 -20.21
CA LEU A 582 -14.02 -3.83 -20.96
C LEU A 582 -14.94 -3.01 -20.05
N ASN A 583 -15.40 -1.87 -20.57
CA ASN A 583 -16.46 -1.07 -19.98
C ASN A 583 -17.85 -1.66 -20.30
N GLU A 584 -18.87 -1.33 -19.51
CA GLU A 584 -20.23 -1.88 -19.68
C GLU A 584 -20.82 -1.63 -21.09
N LYS A 585 -20.56 -0.46 -21.69
CA LYS A 585 -20.98 -0.16 -23.07
C LYS A 585 -20.27 -1.02 -24.11
N GLU A 586 -18.98 -1.30 -23.92
CA GLU A 586 -18.17 -2.11 -24.83
C GLU A 586 -18.59 -3.58 -24.78
N VAL A 587 -18.91 -4.10 -23.58
CA VAL A 587 -19.45 -5.45 -23.40
C VAL A 587 -20.74 -5.64 -24.21
N SER A 588 -21.67 -4.69 -24.14
CA SER A 588 -22.93 -4.78 -24.91
C SER A 588 -22.71 -4.77 -26.42
N LYS A 589 -21.77 -3.95 -26.91
CA LYS A 589 -21.39 -3.89 -28.33
C LYS A 589 -20.76 -5.19 -28.81
N VAL A 590 -19.80 -5.73 -28.04
CA VAL A 590 -19.15 -7.01 -28.35
C VAL A 590 -20.18 -8.14 -28.43
N VAL A 591 -21.04 -8.29 -27.42
CA VAL A 591 -22.07 -9.35 -27.41
C VAL A 591 -23.01 -9.22 -28.61
N SER A 592 -23.40 -7.99 -28.97
CA SER A 592 -24.24 -7.75 -30.16
C SER A 592 -23.53 -8.09 -31.47
N LYS A 593 -22.21 -7.88 -31.56
CA LYS A 593 -21.43 -8.27 -32.74
C LYS A 593 -21.22 -9.79 -32.81
N VAL A 594 -21.06 -10.44 -31.66
CA VAL A 594 -20.98 -11.90 -31.56
C VAL A 594 -22.30 -12.56 -31.99
N GLU A 595 -23.45 -11.99 -31.63
CA GLU A 595 -24.75 -12.44 -32.15
C GLU A 595 -24.81 -12.37 -33.69
N GLN A 596 -24.29 -11.30 -34.29
CA GLN A 596 -24.18 -11.20 -35.75
C GLN A 596 -23.26 -12.28 -36.34
N LEU A 597 -22.15 -12.62 -35.66
CA LEU A 597 -21.25 -13.72 -36.07
C LEU A 597 -21.93 -15.09 -36.02
N VAL A 598 -22.76 -15.34 -35.00
CA VAL A 598 -23.52 -16.59 -34.86
C VAL A 598 -24.68 -16.68 -35.88
N ASN A 599 -25.13 -15.54 -36.42
CA ASN A 599 -26.15 -15.52 -37.46
C ASN A 599 -25.64 -15.88 -38.87
N VAL A 600 -24.34 -16.06 -39.05
CA VAL A 600 -23.76 -16.60 -40.28
C VAL A 600 -24.24 -18.05 -40.51
N SER A 601 -24.43 -18.42 -41.78
CA SER A 601 -25.09 -19.68 -42.19
C SER A 601 -24.31 -20.97 -41.89
N LYS A 602 -22.97 -20.89 -41.74
CA LYS A 602 -22.11 -22.05 -41.43
C LYS A 602 -21.07 -21.68 -40.38
N ILE A 603 -21.06 -22.38 -39.26
CA ILE A 603 -20.09 -22.18 -38.18
C ILE A 603 -19.20 -23.42 -38.07
N ASN A 604 -17.92 -23.25 -38.36
CA ASN A 604 -16.90 -24.28 -38.20
C ASN A 604 -16.33 -24.29 -36.76
N PHE A 605 -15.51 -25.30 -36.44
CA PHE A 605 -14.90 -25.41 -35.12
C PHE A 605 -14.05 -24.19 -34.73
N THR A 606 -13.26 -23.64 -35.64
CA THR A 606 -12.36 -22.50 -35.36
C THR A 606 -13.15 -21.25 -34.97
N LEU A 607 -14.17 -20.90 -35.76
CA LEU A 607 -15.06 -19.77 -35.48
C LEU A 607 -15.82 -19.97 -34.17
N ALA A 608 -16.36 -21.17 -33.94
CA ALA A 608 -17.04 -21.51 -32.69
C ALA A 608 -16.11 -21.42 -31.48
N SER A 609 -14.86 -21.89 -31.60
CA SER A 609 -13.84 -21.78 -30.56
C SER A 609 -13.52 -20.33 -30.22
N SER A 610 -13.42 -19.46 -31.22
CA SER A 610 -13.15 -18.04 -30.98
C SER A 610 -14.34 -17.33 -30.36
N ILE A 611 -15.57 -17.65 -30.78
CA ILE A 611 -16.80 -17.13 -30.15
C ILE A 611 -16.92 -17.57 -28.68
N VAL A 612 -16.72 -18.86 -28.37
CA VAL A 612 -16.75 -19.37 -26.99
C VAL A 612 -15.68 -18.69 -26.13
N THR A 613 -14.50 -18.43 -26.68
CA THR A 613 -13.43 -17.72 -25.98
C THR A 613 -13.80 -16.25 -25.69
N ILE A 614 -14.38 -15.54 -26.66
CA ILE A 614 -14.87 -14.16 -26.48
C ILE A 614 -15.88 -14.10 -25.33
N ILE A 615 -16.86 -15.00 -25.33
CA ILE A 615 -17.90 -15.03 -24.29
C ILE A 615 -17.30 -15.37 -22.93
N SER A 616 -16.36 -16.32 -22.87
CA SER A 616 -15.60 -16.65 -21.66
C SER A 616 -14.78 -15.47 -21.12
N ASN A 617 -14.23 -14.62 -21.98
CA ASN A 617 -13.51 -13.41 -21.57
C ASN A 617 -14.46 -12.37 -20.98
N VAL A 618 -15.61 -12.14 -21.63
CA VAL A 618 -16.66 -11.23 -21.13
C VAL A 618 -17.17 -11.67 -19.75
N MET A 619 -17.28 -12.98 -19.50
CA MET A 619 -17.64 -13.53 -18.18
C MET A 619 -16.63 -13.18 -17.07
N SER A 620 -15.38 -12.80 -17.38
CA SER A 620 -14.36 -12.44 -16.38
C SER A 620 -14.30 -10.93 -16.07
N GLY A 621 -14.99 -10.10 -16.85
CA GLY A 621 -14.94 -8.64 -16.72
C GLY A 621 -15.65 -8.10 -15.48
N SER A 622 -15.19 -6.95 -14.95
CA SER A 622 -15.79 -6.31 -13.75
C SER A 622 -17.12 -5.58 -14.01
N ALA A 623 -17.53 -5.45 -15.27
CA ALA A 623 -18.71 -4.70 -15.71
C ALA A 623 -19.75 -5.65 -16.33
N THR A 624 -20.34 -6.52 -15.52
CA THR A 624 -21.41 -7.42 -15.96
C THR A 624 -22.72 -6.65 -16.08
N VAL A 625 -23.24 -6.52 -17.30
CA VAL A 625 -24.54 -5.91 -17.60
C VAL A 625 -25.59 -7.02 -17.67
N PRO A 626 -26.68 -6.97 -16.88
CA PRO A 626 -27.74 -7.99 -16.92
C PRO A 626 -28.31 -8.20 -18.33
N ALA A 627 -28.52 -7.12 -19.09
CA ALA A 627 -29.05 -7.18 -20.45
C ALA A 627 -28.08 -7.84 -21.45
N ALA A 628 -26.77 -7.58 -21.33
CA ALA A 628 -25.76 -8.21 -22.19
C ALA A 628 -25.54 -9.69 -21.81
N SER A 629 -25.75 -10.05 -20.55
CA SER A 629 -25.59 -11.43 -20.05
C SER A 629 -26.66 -12.36 -20.61
N ASP A 630 -27.94 -11.95 -20.56
CA ASP A 630 -29.04 -12.73 -21.14
C ASP A 630 -28.90 -12.92 -22.65
N LYS A 631 -28.52 -11.83 -23.34
CA LYS A 631 -28.23 -11.85 -24.77
C LYS A 631 -27.08 -12.80 -25.10
N ALA A 632 -25.97 -12.75 -24.34
CA ALA A 632 -24.84 -13.65 -24.54
C ALA A 632 -25.22 -15.13 -24.35
N LEU A 633 -26.03 -15.46 -23.33
CA LEU A 633 -26.49 -16.83 -23.10
C LEU A 633 -27.33 -17.36 -24.28
N LYS A 634 -28.28 -16.57 -24.78
CA LYS A 634 -29.05 -16.91 -25.99
C LYS A 634 -28.16 -17.10 -27.21
N THR A 635 -27.15 -16.24 -27.38
CA THR A 635 -26.18 -16.38 -28.47
C THR A 635 -25.35 -17.67 -28.36
N VAL A 636 -24.97 -18.12 -27.16
CA VAL A 636 -24.31 -19.44 -26.98
C VAL A 636 -25.26 -20.58 -27.33
N ASP A 637 -26.53 -20.52 -26.91
CA ASP A 637 -27.54 -21.52 -27.24
C ASP A 637 -27.74 -21.64 -28.76
N GLU A 638 -27.81 -20.52 -29.47
CA GLU A 638 -27.92 -20.49 -30.94
C GLU A 638 -26.66 -21.00 -31.63
N LEU A 639 -25.47 -20.65 -31.12
CA LEU A 639 -24.19 -21.14 -31.63
C LEU A 639 -24.16 -22.67 -31.61
N VAL A 640 -24.56 -23.27 -30.49
CA VAL A 640 -24.54 -24.73 -30.30
C VAL A 640 -25.48 -25.47 -31.27
N GLN A 641 -26.58 -24.82 -31.68
CA GLN A 641 -27.48 -25.37 -32.68
C GLN A 641 -26.88 -25.36 -34.10
N LYS A 642 -26.04 -24.37 -34.41
CA LYS A 642 -25.51 -24.13 -35.77
C LYS A 642 -24.12 -24.72 -36.05
N ILE A 643 -23.36 -25.12 -35.02
CA ILE A 643 -22.01 -25.71 -35.21
C ILE A 643 -22.07 -26.94 -36.12
N GLN A 644 -21.18 -27.00 -37.10
CA GLN A 644 -20.96 -28.18 -37.93
C GLN A 644 -19.74 -28.95 -37.43
N PHE A 645 -19.88 -30.26 -37.28
CA PHE A 645 -18.80 -31.14 -36.86
C PHE A 645 -18.96 -32.52 -37.48
N ASP A 646 -17.82 -33.14 -37.79
CA ASP A 646 -17.74 -34.50 -38.30
C ASP A 646 -17.29 -35.42 -37.16
N GLY A 647 -18.11 -36.41 -36.81
CA GLY A 647 -17.82 -37.38 -35.75
C GLY A 647 -18.95 -37.53 -34.73
N PRO A 648 -18.77 -38.39 -33.71
CA PRO A 648 -19.82 -38.69 -32.74
C PRO A 648 -20.05 -37.54 -31.74
N SER A 649 -19.03 -36.72 -31.47
CA SER A 649 -19.11 -35.60 -30.52
C SER A 649 -18.05 -34.55 -30.81
N ILE A 650 -18.30 -33.30 -30.41
CA ILE A 650 -17.34 -32.20 -30.41
C ILE A 650 -17.31 -31.51 -29.05
N GLN A 651 -16.14 -31.03 -28.65
CA GLN A 651 -15.95 -30.26 -27.41
C GLN A 651 -15.14 -28.99 -27.70
N ILE A 652 -15.59 -27.87 -27.15
CA ILE A 652 -14.95 -26.56 -27.24
C ILE A 652 -14.77 -26.07 -25.81
N ASN A 653 -13.52 -25.83 -25.42
CA ASN A 653 -13.16 -25.57 -24.05
C ASN A 653 -12.47 -24.21 -23.95
N SER A 654 -12.85 -23.44 -22.94
CA SER A 654 -12.24 -22.17 -22.58
C SER A 654 -12.20 -22.02 -21.07
N LYS A 655 -11.53 -20.99 -20.56
CA LYS A 655 -11.31 -20.78 -19.12
C LYS A 655 -12.60 -20.77 -18.28
N ASN A 656 -13.67 -20.14 -18.77
CA ASN A 656 -14.92 -19.98 -18.03
C ASN A 656 -16.11 -20.74 -18.59
N LEU A 657 -16.02 -21.25 -19.82
CA LEU A 657 -17.10 -21.92 -20.53
C LEU A 657 -16.57 -23.14 -21.28
N ALA A 658 -17.16 -24.31 -21.05
CA ALA A 658 -16.97 -25.49 -21.88
C ALA A 658 -18.29 -25.89 -22.52
N VAL A 659 -18.25 -26.21 -23.81
CA VAL A 659 -19.40 -26.59 -24.62
C VAL A 659 -19.11 -27.93 -25.27
N GLY A 660 -20.06 -28.86 -25.16
CA GLY A 660 -19.97 -30.19 -25.70
C GLY A 660 -21.24 -30.53 -26.48
N ILE A 661 -21.09 -31.13 -27.66
CA ILE A 661 -22.21 -31.55 -28.49
C ILE A 661 -22.02 -33.03 -28.82
N LEU A 662 -23.07 -33.82 -28.61
CA LEU A 662 -23.11 -35.25 -28.89
C LEU A 662 -24.18 -35.52 -29.95
N ALA A 663 -23.82 -36.24 -31.02
CA ALA A 663 -24.78 -36.70 -32.01
C ALA A 663 -25.68 -37.78 -31.41
N LEU A 664 -27.00 -37.62 -31.55
CA LEU A 664 -28.00 -38.51 -30.95
C LEU A 664 -28.59 -39.44 -32.01
N ASN A 665 -28.60 -40.74 -31.72
CA ASN A 665 -29.41 -41.70 -32.47
C ASN A 665 -30.73 -41.93 -31.71
N THR A 666 -31.82 -41.41 -32.26
CA THR A 666 -33.16 -41.43 -31.65
C THR A 666 -33.73 -42.84 -31.48
N THR A 667 -33.26 -43.82 -32.25
CA THR A 667 -33.77 -45.21 -32.22
C THR A 667 -33.11 -46.11 -31.16
N MET A 668 -31.95 -45.72 -30.64
CA MET A 668 -31.14 -46.53 -29.70
C MET A 668 -30.78 -45.77 -28.41
N PHE A 669 -31.55 -44.72 -28.07
CA PHE A 669 -31.21 -43.88 -26.93
C PHE A 669 -31.42 -44.60 -25.59
N ASN A 670 -30.32 -44.87 -24.90
CA ASN A 670 -30.28 -45.35 -23.52
C ASN A 670 -29.90 -44.20 -22.56
N GLU A 671 -29.93 -44.47 -21.26
CA GLU A 671 -29.45 -43.52 -20.25
C GLU A 671 -28.02 -43.06 -20.59
N THR A 672 -27.84 -41.73 -20.69
CA THR A 672 -26.56 -41.11 -21.05
C THR A 672 -26.14 -40.12 -19.98
N THR A 673 -24.89 -40.21 -19.54
CA THR A 673 -24.32 -39.33 -18.50
C THR A 673 -23.23 -38.45 -19.09
N LEU A 674 -23.38 -37.14 -18.94
CA LEU A 674 -22.42 -36.12 -19.36
C LEU A 674 -21.78 -35.51 -18.12
N SER A 675 -20.45 -35.43 -18.05
CA SER A 675 -19.72 -34.98 -16.86
C SER A 675 -18.70 -33.90 -17.20
N ALA A 676 -18.68 -32.81 -16.43
CA ALA A 676 -17.66 -31.76 -16.47
C ALA A 676 -16.61 -31.99 -15.37
N PHE A 677 -15.33 -31.83 -15.69
CA PHE A 677 -14.23 -31.96 -14.74
C PHE A 677 -13.06 -31.03 -15.09
N MET A 678 -12.19 -30.77 -14.12
CA MET A 678 -10.89 -30.14 -14.38
C MET A 678 -9.79 -31.20 -14.38
N SER A 679 -8.90 -31.14 -15.37
CA SER A 679 -7.75 -32.04 -15.45
C SER A 679 -6.60 -31.49 -14.61
N PRO A 680 -5.80 -32.32 -13.90
CA PRO A 680 -4.69 -31.85 -13.07
C PRO A 680 -3.67 -30.96 -13.80
N ASN A 681 -3.55 -31.14 -15.13
CA ASN A 681 -2.56 -30.47 -15.96
C ASN A 681 -3.13 -29.33 -16.82
N LYS A 682 -4.45 -29.03 -16.74
CA LYS A 682 -5.09 -27.97 -17.54
C LYS A 682 -6.02 -27.12 -16.67
N SER A 683 -5.97 -25.81 -16.86
CA SER A 683 -6.84 -24.84 -16.16
C SER A 683 -8.28 -24.82 -16.66
N ASP A 684 -8.52 -25.36 -17.85
CA ASP A 684 -9.81 -25.25 -18.52
C ASP A 684 -10.68 -26.49 -18.27
N PRO A 685 -11.99 -26.33 -18.01
CA PRO A 685 -12.91 -27.43 -17.84
C PRO A 685 -12.99 -28.33 -19.08
N GLN A 686 -13.15 -29.63 -18.86
CA GLN A 686 -13.33 -30.66 -19.90
C GLN A 686 -14.63 -31.41 -19.71
N ILE A 687 -15.17 -31.96 -20.81
CA ILE A 687 -16.43 -32.67 -20.85
C ILE A 687 -16.18 -34.14 -21.22
N ASP A 688 -16.78 -35.05 -20.47
CA ASP A 688 -16.78 -36.49 -20.72
C ASP A 688 -18.21 -36.95 -21.04
N PHE A 689 -18.37 -37.63 -22.19
CA PHE A 689 -19.67 -38.08 -22.71
C PHE A 689 -19.99 -39.55 -22.42
N LYS A 690 -19.05 -40.34 -21.90
CA LYS A 690 -19.16 -41.82 -21.93
C LYS A 690 -19.08 -42.52 -20.57
N SER A 691 -18.66 -41.85 -19.50
CA SER A 691 -18.47 -42.52 -18.20
C SER A 691 -18.86 -41.68 -16.98
N LYS A 692 -19.42 -42.36 -15.95
CA LYS A 692 -19.59 -41.78 -14.60
C LYS A 692 -18.22 -41.63 -13.97
N ARG A 693 -17.65 -40.43 -14.03
CA ARG A 693 -16.35 -40.13 -13.41
C ARG A 693 -16.44 -40.01 -11.89
N PRO A 694 -15.36 -40.33 -11.16
CA PRO A 694 -15.25 -40.00 -9.74
C PRO A 694 -15.03 -38.49 -9.58
N ASN A 695 -15.82 -37.85 -8.70
CA ASN A 695 -15.75 -36.42 -8.34
C ASN A 695 -15.88 -35.42 -9.52
N PRO A 696 -16.97 -35.46 -10.31
CA PRO A 696 -17.22 -34.45 -11.33
C PRO A 696 -17.56 -33.09 -10.70
N LEU A 697 -17.25 -31.99 -11.38
CA LEU A 697 -17.67 -30.64 -10.99
C LEU A 697 -19.15 -30.41 -11.29
N ALA A 698 -19.62 -30.96 -12.40
CA ALA A 698 -21.03 -31.06 -12.73
C ALA A 698 -21.28 -32.34 -13.54
N GLN A 699 -22.44 -32.95 -13.38
CA GLN A 699 -22.84 -34.15 -14.12
C GLN A 699 -24.34 -34.12 -14.39
N VAL A 700 -24.74 -34.39 -15.63
CA VAL A 700 -26.14 -34.47 -16.05
C VAL A 700 -26.39 -35.87 -16.60
N THR A 701 -27.38 -36.56 -16.04
CA THR A 701 -27.80 -37.89 -16.47
C THR A 701 -29.20 -37.81 -17.06
N LEU A 702 -29.27 -38.10 -18.36
CA LEU A 702 -30.49 -38.05 -19.15
C LEU A 702 -31.17 -39.43 -19.10
N PRO A 703 -32.48 -39.50 -18.76
CA PRO A 703 -33.20 -40.77 -18.65
C PRO A 703 -33.49 -41.37 -20.03
N ALA A 704 -33.60 -42.70 -20.14
CA ALA A 704 -33.93 -43.37 -21.40
C ALA A 704 -35.31 -42.96 -21.98
N SER A 705 -36.23 -42.49 -21.14
CA SER A 705 -37.56 -42.02 -21.55
C SER A 705 -37.58 -40.59 -22.14
N LEU A 706 -36.44 -39.93 -22.28
CA LEU A 706 -36.31 -38.52 -22.72
C LEU A 706 -37.07 -38.22 -24.02
N LEU A 707 -37.00 -39.12 -25.00
CA LEU A 707 -37.60 -38.94 -26.34
C LEU A 707 -38.98 -39.60 -26.51
N SER A 708 -39.55 -40.17 -25.46
CA SER A 708 -40.78 -40.98 -25.53
C SER A 708 -42.04 -40.22 -25.98
N ARG A 709 -42.02 -38.88 -26.01
CA ARG A 709 -43.12 -38.00 -26.44
C ARG A 709 -42.84 -37.20 -27.72
N VAL A 710 -41.65 -37.32 -28.30
CA VAL A 710 -41.31 -36.59 -29.53
C VAL A 710 -42.03 -37.26 -30.70
N SER A 711 -42.84 -36.50 -31.44
CA SER A 711 -43.66 -37.05 -32.51
C SER A 711 -42.78 -37.56 -33.68
N HIS A 712 -43.19 -38.66 -34.32
CA HIS A 712 -42.46 -39.26 -35.45
C HIS A 712 -42.30 -38.34 -36.68
N ALA A 713 -42.94 -37.15 -36.71
CA ALA A 713 -42.84 -36.18 -37.79
C ALA A 713 -41.59 -35.27 -37.72
N GLU A 714 -40.88 -35.22 -36.58
CA GLU A 714 -39.66 -34.39 -36.38
C GLU A 714 -38.36 -35.22 -36.36
N ALA A 715 -38.46 -36.53 -36.63
CA ALA A 715 -37.37 -37.50 -36.50
C ALA A 715 -36.37 -37.54 -37.67
N ASP A 716 -36.61 -36.80 -38.76
CA ASP A 716 -35.73 -36.75 -39.95
C ASP A 716 -34.54 -35.78 -39.82
N THR A 717 -34.42 -35.06 -38.69
CA THR A 717 -33.23 -34.25 -38.39
C THR A 717 -32.35 -34.95 -37.37
N PRO A 718 -31.01 -35.02 -37.56
CA PRO A 718 -30.12 -35.63 -36.59
C PRO A 718 -30.18 -34.82 -35.29
N SER A 719 -30.90 -35.34 -34.30
CA SER A 719 -31.00 -34.73 -32.98
C SER A 719 -29.62 -34.68 -32.34
N ARG A 720 -29.33 -33.61 -31.59
CA ARG A 720 -28.04 -33.42 -30.92
C ARG A 720 -28.30 -33.09 -29.45
N ILE A 721 -27.49 -33.65 -28.56
CA ILE A 721 -27.49 -33.28 -27.15
C ILE A 721 -26.39 -32.24 -26.96
N SER A 722 -26.76 -31.09 -26.41
CA SER A 722 -25.82 -30.09 -25.94
C SER A 722 -25.55 -30.27 -24.44
N PHE A 723 -24.34 -29.93 -24.05
CA PHE A 723 -23.93 -29.82 -22.67
C PHE A 723 -22.99 -28.63 -22.52
N MET A 724 -23.32 -27.73 -21.61
CA MET A 724 -22.52 -26.54 -21.34
C MET A 724 -22.19 -26.47 -19.86
N PHE A 725 -20.94 -26.14 -19.56
CA PHE A 725 -20.45 -25.97 -18.21
C PHE A 725 -19.88 -24.57 -18.04
N PHE A 726 -20.42 -23.83 -17.08
CA PHE A 726 -20.00 -22.48 -16.73
C PHE A 726 -19.23 -22.51 -15.41
N ASN A 727 -17.92 -22.24 -15.50
CA ASN A 727 -17.01 -22.18 -14.35
C ASN A 727 -17.23 -20.90 -13.52
N SER A 728 -17.65 -19.81 -14.17
CA SER A 728 -17.95 -18.52 -13.54
C SER A 728 -19.46 -18.24 -13.53
N PRO A 729 -20.02 -17.76 -12.40
CA PRO A 729 -21.45 -17.45 -12.27
C PRO A 729 -21.84 -16.05 -12.76
N SER A 730 -20.90 -15.26 -13.28
CA SER A 730 -21.05 -13.81 -13.52
C SER A 730 -22.27 -13.42 -14.37
N PHE A 731 -22.65 -14.23 -15.35
CA PHE A 731 -23.84 -13.99 -16.19
C PHE A 731 -25.17 -14.32 -15.49
N PHE A 732 -25.14 -15.04 -14.37
CA PHE A 732 -26.32 -15.51 -13.65
C PHE A 732 -26.49 -14.85 -12.28
N GLN A 733 -25.76 -13.75 -12.02
CA GLN A 733 -25.82 -12.99 -10.77
C GLN A 733 -26.71 -11.75 -10.93
N LYS A 734 -27.79 -11.67 -10.13
CA LYS A 734 -28.56 -10.43 -9.92
C LYS A 734 -28.45 -9.98 -8.45
N LYS A 735 -28.55 -8.67 -8.20
CA LYS A 735 -28.43 -8.09 -6.84
C LYS A 735 -29.60 -8.53 -5.95
N ALA A 736 -29.24 -9.18 -4.84
CA ALA A 736 -30.00 -9.43 -3.59
C ALA A 736 -30.95 -10.66 -3.52
N GLU A 737 -30.58 -11.61 -2.65
CA GLU A 737 -31.35 -12.34 -1.61
C GLU A 737 -30.79 -13.76 -1.39
N ASN A 738 -30.37 -14.43 -2.48
CA ASN A 738 -29.79 -15.78 -2.46
C ASN A 738 -28.44 -15.80 -3.21
N GLU A 739 -27.42 -16.47 -2.67
CA GLU A 739 -26.11 -16.59 -3.31
C GLU A 739 -26.04 -17.89 -4.11
N LEU A 740 -25.58 -17.80 -5.36
CA LEU A 740 -25.29 -18.97 -6.18
C LEU A 740 -23.97 -19.60 -5.73
N ILE A 741 -24.05 -20.75 -5.08
CA ILE A 741 -22.89 -21.43 -4.49
C ILE A 741 -22.33 -22.55 -5.37
N SER A 742 -23.00 -22.91 -6.46
CA SER A 742 -22.56 -23.94 -7.39
C SER A 742 -22.01 -23.36 -8.70
N TYR A 743 -21.42 -24.23 -9.50
CA TYR A 743 -21.27 -24.01 -10.94
C TYR A 743 -22.64 -24.01 -11.63
N VAL A 744 -22.72 -23.50 -12.86
CA VAL A 744 -23.94 -23.59 -13.69
C VAL A 744 -23.70 -24.61 -14.79
N VAL A 745 -24.67 -25.49 -14.99
CA VAL A 745 -24.64 -26.51 -16.05
C VAL A 745 -25.90 -26.40 -16.89
N ALA A 746 -25.76 -26.43 -18.20
CA ALA A 746 -26.89 -26.43 -19.11
C ALA A 746 -26.85 -27.67 -19.98
N SER A 747 -28.03 -28.19 -20.32
CA SER A 747 -28.15 -29.26 -21.30
C SER A 747 -29.47 -29.09 -22.03
N SER A 748 -29.44 -29.28 -23.35
CA SER A 748 -30.62 -29.20 -24.20
C SER A 748 -30.55 -30.22 -25.33
N VAL A 749 -31.71 -30.56 -25.89
CA VAL A 749 -31.80 -31.34 -27.13
C VAL A 749 -32.14 -30.36 -28.24
N VAL A 750 -31.30 -30.30 -29.27
CA VAL A 750 -31.45 -29.35 -30.37
C VAL A 750 -32.79 -29.56 -31.07
N ASN A 751 -33.52 -28.47 -31.30
CA ASN A 751 -34.83 -28.35 -31.96
C ASN A 751 -36.07 -28.85 -31.17
N VAL A 752 -35.93 -29.32 -29.93
CA VAL A 752 -37.10 -29.76 -29.14
C VAL A 752 -37.05 -29.20 -27.71
N PRO A 753 -37.99 -28.34 -27.29
CA PRO A 753 -38.11 -27.94 -25.89
C PRO A 753 -38.68 -29.11 -25.06
N ILE A 754 -37.88 -29.63 -24.13
CA ILE A 754 -38.25 -30.78 -23.30
C ILE A 754 -38.73 -30.30 -21.93
N HIS A 755 -40.02 -30.52 -21.66
CA HIS A 755 -40.69 -30.20 -20.40
C HIS A 755 -41.61 -31.35 -19.97
N ASN A 756 -41.94 -31.42 -18.67
CA ASN A 756 -42.85 -32.42 -18.09
C ASN A 756 -42.43 -33.88 -18.35
N LEU A 757 -41.14 -34.16 -18.17
CA LEU A 757 -40.60 -35.51 -18.28
C LEU A 757 -41.22 -36.46 -17.24
N ARG A 758 -41.47 -37.70 -17.64
CA ARG A 758 -42.00 -38.75 -16.75
C ARG A 758 -40.96 -39.18 -15.72
N ASP A 759 -39.73 -39.38 -16.19
CA ASP A 759 -38.58 -39.66 -15.34
C ASP A 759 -37.71 -38.39 -15.28
N PRO A 760 -37.32 -37.92 -14.09
CA PRO A 760 -36.58 -36.67 -13.97
C PRO A 760 -35.14 -36.83 -14.45
N VAL A 761 -34.58 -35.75 -14.99
CA VAL A 761 -33.16 -35.60 -15.26
C VAL A 761 -32.42 -35.48 -13.93
N ARG A 762 -31.40 -36.32 -13.73
CA ARG A 762 -30.56 -36.28 -12.53
C ARG A 762 -29.35 -35.39 -12.77
N ILE A 763 -29.23 -34.34 -11.98
CA ILE A 763 -28.19 -33.30 -12.13
C ILE A 763 -27.39 -33.24 -10.83
N GLU A 764 -26.09 -33.46 -10.90
CA GLU A 764 -25.17 -33.41 -9.77
C GLU A 764 -24.20 -32.25 -9.95
N ILE A 765 -24.15 -31.32 -9.01
CA ILE A 765 -23.30 -30.11 -9.11
C ILE A 765 -22.48 -29.95 -7.82
N ALA A 766 -21.17 -29.77 -7.98
CA ALA A 766 -20.26 -29.48 -6.87
C ALA A 766 -20.41 -28.03 -6.39
N HIS A 767 -20.22 -27.82 -5.09
CA HIS A 767 -20.22 -26.50 -4.48
C HIS A 767 -18.86 -25.83 -4.66
N ARG A 768 -18.86 -24.53 -4.98
CA ARG A 768 -17.65 -23.69 -5.11
C ARG A 768 -17.14 -23.19 -3.76
N SER A 769 -18.04 -23.10 -2.79
CA SER A 769 -17.81 -22.63 -1.42
C SER A 769 -18.51 -23.56 -0.43
N ASP A 770 -17.99 -23.69 0.79
CA ASP A 770 -18.63 -24.48 1.86
C ASP A 770 -20.01 -23.87 2.17
N PRO A 771 -21.12 -24.62 2.02
CA PRO A 771 -22.43 -24.11 2.37
C PRO A 771 -22.49 -23.86 3.88
N ALA A 772 -22.32 -22.59 4.29
CA ALA A 772 -22.67 -22.15 5.63
C ALA A 772 -24.12 -22.60 5.95
N ARG A 773 -24.45 -22.81 7.24
CA ARG A 773 -25.74 -23.39 7.73
C ARG A 773 -27.01 -22.80 7.10
N GLY A 774 -27.40 -23.26 5.91
CA GLY A 774 -28.52 -22.73 5.12
C GLY A 774 -29.14 -23.80 4.22
N THR A 775 -30.33 -23.53 3.73
CA THR A 775 -31.04 -24.45 2.83
C THR A 775 -30.54 -24.28 1.40
N LEU A 776 -30.28 -25.41 0.74
CA LEU A 776 -29.84 -25.46 -0.65
C LEU A 776 -31.04 -25.78 -1.55
N ASP A 777 -31.32 -24.90 -2.50
CA ASP A 777 -32.41 -25.04 -3.45
C ASP A 777 -31.88 -25.32 -4.86
N CYS A 778 -32.43 -26.35 -5.49
CA CYS A 778 -32.23 -26.64 -6.90
C CYS A 778 -33.06 -25.68 -7.74
N VAL A 779 -32.42 -24.94 -8.64
CA VAL A 779 -33.07 -23.95 -9.49
C VAL A 779 -32.62 -24.06 -10.93
N PHE A 780 -33.44 -23.49 -11.82
CA PHE A 780 -33.10 -23.30 -13.22
C PHE A 780 -33.26 -21.84 -13.65
N TRP A 781 -32.52 -21.41 -14.67
CA TRP A 781 -32.61 -20.07 -15.25
C TRP A 781 -33.81 -19.98 -16.18
N ASN A 782 -34.79 -19.14 -15.83
CA ASN A 782 -35.96 -18.90 -16.65
C ASN A 782 -35.85 -17.57 -17.39
N PHE A 783 -35.64 -17.62 -18.71
CA PHE A 783 -35.51 -16.47 -19.60
C PHE A 783 -36.75 -15.57 -19.69
N THR A 784 -37.96 -16.05 -19.33
CA THR A 784 -39.21 -15.28 -19.49
C THR A 784 -39.56 -14.38 -18.31
N LYS A 785 -38.92 -14.58 -17.14
CA LYS A 785 -39.15 -13.74 -15.95
C LYS A 785 -38.53 -12.35 -16.11
N ASN A 786 -39.09 -11.37 -15.40
CA ASN A 786 -38.63 -9.97 -15.35
C ASN A 786 -38.48 -9.31 -16.74
N ASP A 787 -39.59 -9.19 -17.49
CA ASP A 787 -39.65 -8.55 -18.81
C ASP A 787 -38.62 -9.11 -19.82
N GLY A 788 -38.33 -10.42 -19.76
CA GLY A 788 -37.39 -11.08 -20.66
C GLY A 788 -35.91 -10.94 -20.30
N THR A 789 -35.59 -10.45 -19.09
CA THR A 789 -34.21 -10.32 -18.58
C THR A 789 -33.71 -11.51 -17.75
N GLY A 790 -34.52 -12.56 -17.61
CA GLY A 790 -34.18 -13.83 -16.96
C GLY A 790 -34.18 -13.81 -15.42
N ASP A 791 -34.56 -14.91 -14.76
CA ASP A 791 -34.36 -15.08 -13.31
C ASP A 791 -34.36 -16.56 -12.88
N TRP A 792 -33.83 -16.85 -11.69
CA TRP A 792 -33.84 -18.20 -11.12
C TRP A 792 -35.26 -18.64 -10.73
N SER A 793 -35.63 -19.89 -11.05
CA SER A 793 -36.91 -20.49 -10.69
C SER A 793 -36.74 -21.89 -10.07
N LYS A 794 -37.59 -22.24 -9.11
CA LYS A 794 -37.61 -23.55 -8.44
C LYS A 794 -38.58 -24.55 -9.08
N GLU A 795 -39.39 -24.09 -10.03
CA GLU A 795 -40.44 -24.90 -10.66
C GLU A 795 -39.84 -26.12 -11.38
N GLY A 796 -40.46 -27.28 -11.25
CA GLY A 796 -39.98 -28.50 -11.92
C GLY A 796 -38.70 -29.14 -11.37
N CYS A 797 -38.02 -28.54 -10.39
CA CYS A 797 -36.78 -29.04 -9.80
C CYS A 797 -36.90 -29.35 -8.31
N LYS A 798 -36.39 -30.51 -7.87
CA LYS A 798 -36.39 -30.95 -6.47
C LYS A 798 -35.01 -31.45 -6.03
N LYS A 799 -34.60 -31.12 -4.81
CA LYS A 799 -33.34 -31.63 -4.22
C LYS A 799 -33.51 -33.07 -3.75
N ASN A 800 -32.56 -33.94 -4.10
CA ASN A 800 -32.46 -35.28 -3.54
C ASN A 800 -31.58 -35.25 -2.27
N SER A 801 -32.22 -35.21 -1.10
CA SER A 801 -31.54 -35.11 0.20
C SER A 801 -30.74 -36.37 0.58
N THR A 802 -31.01 -37.52 -0.02
CA THR A 802 -30.31 -38.78 0.32
C THR A 802 -28.93 -38.90 -0.30
N GLU A 803 -28.73 -38.33 -1.50
CA GLU A 803 -27.47 -38.38 -2.24
C GLU A 803 -26.66 -37.06 -2.18
N SER A 804 -27.27 -35.98 -1.69
CA SER A 804 -26.61 -34.68 -1.53
C SER A 804 -25.66 -34.70 -0.32
N THR A 805 -24.49 -34.12 -0.47
CA THR A 805 -23.46 -34.04 0.59
C THR A 805 -23.06 -32.58 0.86
N ALA A 806 -22.14 -32.33 1.79
CA ALA A 806 -21.64 -30.98 2.06
C ALA A 806 -20.97 -30.32 0.83
N ASN A 807 -20.38 -31.11 -0.07
CA ASN A 807 -19.60 -30.60 -1.20
C ASN A 807 -20.32 -30.70 -2.55
N LYS A 808 -21.51 -31.31 -2.59
CA LYS A 808 -22.29 -31.48 -3.82
C LYS A 808 -23.79 -31.59 -3.55
N THR A 809 -24.60 -31.08 -4.46
CA THR A 809 -26.07 -31.22 -4.43
C THR A 809 -26.55 -31.99 -5.66
N VAL A 810 -27.49 -32.91 -5.44
CA VAL A 810 -28.15 -33.68 -6.50
C VAL A 810 -29.58 -33.16 -6.67
N CYS A 811 -29.89 -32.70 -7.87
CA CYS A 811 -31.17 -32.14 -8.29
C CYS A 811 -31.88 -33.09 -9.26
N LEU A 812 -33.19 -33.22 -9.11
CA LEU A 812 -34.08 -33.96 -9.98
C LEU A 812 -35.02 -32.96 -10.65
N CYS A 813 -34.88 -32.76 -11.96
CA CYS A 813 -35.65 -31.78 -12.72
C CYS A 813 -36.43 -32.45 -13.86
N ASP A 814 -37.63 -31.97 -14.18
CA ASP A 814 -38.51 -32.53 -15.21
C ASP A 814 -38.39 -31.87 -16.59
N HIS A 815 -37.37 -31.05 -16.79
CA HIS A 815 -37.12 -30.28 -18.02
C HIS A 815 -35.61 -30.14 -18.27
N LEU A 816 -35.24 -29.57 -19.41
CA LEU A 816 -33.86 -29.30 -19.82
C LEU A 816 -33.63 -27.81 -20.10
N THR A 817 -32.81 -27.15 -19.28
CA THR A 817 -32.48 -25.70 -19.36
C THR A 817 -31.07 -25.45 -18.79
N HIS A 818 -30.88 -24.36 -18.05
CA HIS A 818 -29.66 -24.00 -17.32
C HIS A 818 -29.90 -24.17 -15.82
N PHE A 819 -29.11 -24.98 -15.13
CA PHE A 819 -29.32 -25.38 -13.75
C PHE A 819 -28.23 -24.86 -12.81
N GLY A 820 -28.63 -24.53 -11.59
CA GLY A 820 -27.75 -24.09 -10.52
C GLY A 820 -28.30 -24.42 -9.14
N VAL A 821 -27.48 -24.19 -8.11
CA VAL A 821 -27.84 -24.39 -6.70
C VAL A 821 -27.67 -23.07 -5.96
N LEU A 822 -28.79 -22.55 -5.47
CA LEU A 822 -28.79 -21.35 -4.63
C LEU A 822 -28.68 -21.76 -3.16
N LEU A 823 -27.83 -21.05 -2.43
CA LEU A 823 -27.88 -21.02 -0.97
C LEU A 823 -28.86 -19.93 -0.57
N ASP A 824 -29.92 -20.33 0.12
CA ASP A 824 -30.82 -19.40 0.77
C ASP A 824 -30.11 -18.83 2.02
N ILE A 825 -29.51 -17.65 1.84
CA ILE A 825 -28.77 -16.96 2.91
C ILE A 825 -29.73 -16.36 3.95
N SER A 826 -31.02 -16.29 3.63
CA SER A 826 -32.03 -15.78 4.56
C SER A 826 -32.16 -16.63 5.83
N GLN A 827 -31.55 -17.83 5.86
CA GLN A 827 -31.41 -18.67 7.05
C GLN A 827 -29.98 -18.72 7.66
N THR A 828 -28.93 -18.25 6.97
CA THR A 828 -27.51 -18.34 7.42
C THR A 828 -26.94 -17.12 8.12
N SER A 829 -27.52 -15.93 7.92
CA SER A 829 -27.41 -14.98 9.03
C SER A 829 -28.21 -15.61 10.17
N PRO A 830 -27.85 -15.46 11.46
CA PRO A 830 -28.87 -15.59 12.48
C PRO A 830 -29.75 -14.34 12.32
N SER A 831 -30.42 -14.23 11.17
CA SER A 831 -31.72 -13.59 11.02
C SER A 831 -32.56 -14.38 11.97
N ILE A 832 -32.82 -13.73 13.09
CA ILE A 832 -33.82 -14.13 14.04
C ILE A 832 -35.05 -14.49 13.19
N ASP A 833 -35.44 -15.78 13.18
CA ASP A 833 -36.63 -16.32 12.50
C ASP A 833 -37.76 -15.27 12.50
N GLU A 834 -38.54 -15.13 11.42
CA GLU A 834 -39.57 -14.08 11.30
C GLU A 834 -40.48 -14.05 12.54
N LYS A 835 -40.80 -15.23 13.09
CA LYS A 835 -41.50 -15.39 14.35
C LYS A 835 -40.75 -14.78 15.55
N ASN A 836 -39.46 -15.10 15.69
CA ASN A 836 -38.62 -14.54 16.75
C ASN A 836 -38.39 -13.03 16.57
N ASN A 837 -38.34 -12.52 15.33
CA ASN A 837 -38.17 -11.09 15.05
C ASN A 837 -39.44 -10.32 15.41
N ASN A 838 -40.60 -10.87 15.09
CA ASN A 838 -41.90 -10.35 15.52
C ASN A 838 -41.97 -10.34 17.06
N ILE A 839 -41.60 -11.45 17.73
CA ILE A 839 -41.57 -11.51 19.20
C ILE A 839 -40.61 -10.46 19.78
N LEU A 840 -39.40 -10.32 19.23
CA LEU A 840 -38.41 -9.37 19.73
C LEU A 840 -38.85 -7.92 19.52
N THR A 841 -39.55 -7.65 18.42
CA THR A 841 -40.20 -6.36 18.14
C THR A 841 -41.27 -6.09 19.20
N PHE A 842 -42.18 -7.04 19.47
CA PHE A 842 -43.18 -6.89 20.53
C PHE A 842 -42.57 -6.62 21.92
N ILE A 843 -41.53 -7.37 22.31
CA ILE A 843 -40.83 -7.18 23.58
C ILE A 843 -40.21 -5.78 23.63
N SER A 844 -39.58 -5.33 22.54
CA SER A 844 -38.91 -4.02 22.49
C SER A 844 -39.92 -2.86 22.54
N TYR A 845 -41.06 -2.96 21.86
CA TYR A 845 -42.09 -1.90 21.89
C TYR A 845 -42.79 -1.78 23.24
N ILE A 846 -43.31 -2.88 23.78
CA ILE A 846 -43.94 -2.90 25.12
C ILE A 846 -42.93 -2.46 26.16
N GLY A 847 -41.71 -2.96 26.00
CA GLY A 847 -40.59 -2.70 26.86
C GLY A 847 -40.14 -1.24 26.91
N CYS A 848 -39.83 -0.64 25.76
CA CYS A 848 -39.49 0.77 25.64
C CYS A 848 -40.64 1.66 26.14
N GLY A 849 -41.90 1.26 25.95
CA GLY A 849 -43.07 1.94 26.51
C GLY A 849 -43.09 1.95 28.04
N ILE A 850 -42.91 0.78 28.67
CA ILE A 850 -42.82 0.66 30.14
C ILE A 850 -41.62 1.48 30.66
N SER A 851 -40.44 1.34 30.03
CA SER A 851 -39.24 2.09 30.38
C SER A 851 -39.47 3.60 30.34
N ALA A 852 -40.09 4.11 29.27
CA ALA A 852 -40.40 5.52 29.12
C ALA A 852 -41.33 6.04 30.23
N ILE A 853 -42.37 5.29 30.59
CA ILE A 853 -43.31 5.65 31.67
C ILE A 853 -42.56 5.77 33.00
N PHE A 854 -41.73 4.79 33.35
CA PHE A 854 -41.01 4.80 34.63
C PHE A 854 -39.84 5.80 34.66
N SER A 855 -39.19 6.05 33.53
CA SER A 855 -38.22 7.15 33.38
C SER A 855 -38.89 8.52 33.54
N ALA A 856 -40.10 8.70 32.98
CA ALA A 856 -40.90 9.92 33.18
C ALA A 856 -41.34 10.07 34.64
N ALA A 857 -41.82 9.00 35.29
CA ALA A 857 -42.20 9.02 36.71
C ALA A 857 -41.00 9.35 37.62
N THR A 858 -39.82 8.83 37.30
CA THR A 858 -38.56 9.17 37.99
C THR A 858 -38.24 10.65 37.81
N LEU A 859 -38.28 11.16 36.57
CA LEU A 859 -38.01 12.56 36.26
C LEU A 859 -38.99 13.50 36.97
N LEU A 860 -40.29 13.22 36.90
CA LEU A 860 -41.35 13.99 37.57
C LEU A 860 -41.15 14.03 39.09
N THR A 861 -40.81 12.89 39.71
CA THR A 861 -40.53 12.83 41.15
C THR A 861 -39.34 13.73 41.53
N TYR A 862 -38.24 13.68 40.77
CA TYR A 862 -37.06 14.48 41.07
C TYR A 862 -37.21 15.97 40.74
N ILE A 863 -38.11 16.33 39.81
CA ILE A 863 -38.47 17.72 39.50
C ILE A 863 -39.41 18.29 40.57
N ALA A 864 -40.41 17.52 41.01
CA ALA A 864 -41.44 17.97 41.95
C ALA A 864 -40.89 18.29 43.34
N PHE A 865 -39.83 17.60 43.78
CA PHE A 865 -39.25 17.80 45.11
C PHE A 865 -37.88 18.48 45.05
N GLU A 866 -37.84 19.79 45.31
CA GLU A 866 -36.62 20.60 45.30
C GLU A 866 -35.50 20.03 46.20
N LYS A 867 -35.89 19.44 47.35
CA LYS A 867 -34.94 18.81 48.29
C LYS A 867 -34.15 17.65 47.66
N LEU A 868 -34.76 16.89 46.75
CA LEU A 868 -34.11 15.77 46.06
C LEU A 868 -33.14 16.26 44.97
N ARG A 869 -33.38 17.44 44.39
CA ARG A 869 -32.57 18.04 43.31
C ARG A 869 -31.25 18.63 43.81
N ARG A 870 -31.03 18.78 45.13
CA ARG A 870 -29.80 19.40 45.66
C ARG A 870 -28.56 18.52 45.48
N ASP A 871 -28.72 17.20 45.54
CA ASP A 871 -27.62 16.24 45.42
C ASP A 871 -27.08 16.12 44.00
N TYR A 872 -25.75 16.07 43.84
CA TYR A 872 -25.10 15.84 42.54
C TYR A 872 -25.51 14.52 41.86
N PRO A 873 -25.51 13.35 42.54
CA PRO A 873 -25.97 12.11 41.90
C PRO A 873 -27.43 12.17 41.45
N SER A 874 -28.30 12.87 42.18
CA SER A 874 -29.70 13.06 41.75
C SER A 874 -29.78 13.92 40.47
N LYS A 875 -28.92 14.94 40.32
CA LYS A 875 -28.85 15.75 39.08
C LYS A 875 -28.33 14.93 37.89
N ILE A 876 -27.33 14.07 38.08
CA ILE A 876 -26.81 13.19 37.03
C ILE A 876 -27.87 12.17 36.62
N LEU A 877 -28.52 11.52 37.59
CA LEU A 877 -29.62 10.58 37.37
C LEU A 877 -30.78 11.23 36.60
N MET A 878 -31.10 12.48 36.90
CA MET A 878 -32.15 13.23 36.20
C MET A 878 -31.80 13.42 34.72
N ASN A 879 -30.55 13.79 34.40
CA ASN A 879 -30.09 13.92 33.01
C ASN A 879 -30.04 12.57 32.28
N LEU A 880 -29.57 11.51 32.93
CA LEU A 880 -29.58 10.15 32.39
C LEU A 880 -31.02 9.70 32.08
N SER A 881 -31.96 9.94 33.00
CA SER A 881 -33.38 9.61 32.82
C SER A 881 -34.02 10.43 31.71
N THR A 882 -33.64 11.70 31.54
CA THR A 882 -34.06 12.54 30.41
C THR A 882 -33.55 11.99 29.08
N SER A 883 -32.28 11.59 28.99
CA SER A 883 -31.69 11.01 27.77
C SER A 883 -32.37 9.69 27.39
N LEU A 884 -32.57 8.79 28.37
CA LEU A 884 -33.27 7.51 28.15
C LEU A 884 -34.74 7.72 27.76
N LEU A 885 -35.44 8.71 28.34
CA LEU A 885 -36.80 9.03 27.96
C LEU A 885 -36.89 9.44 26.49
N PHE A 886 -36.04 10.36 26.04
CA PHE A 886 -36.03 10.80 24.63
C PHE A 886 -35.60 9.68 23.68
N LEU A 887 -34.62 8.86 24.05
CA LEU A 887 -34.21 7.68 23.27
C LEU A 887 -35.39 6.73 23.05
N ASN A 888 -36.12 6.38 24.12
CA ASN A 888 -37.26 5.47 24.03
C ASN A 888 -38.44 6.09 23.25
N MET A 889 -38.69 7.40 23.40
CA MET A 889 -39.76 8.09 22.66
C MET A 889 -39.45 8.15 21.16
N VAL A 890 -38.22 8.51 20.77
CA VAL A 890 -37.83 8.54 19.34
C VAL A 890 -37.86 7.14 18.75
N PHE A 891 -37.39 6.11 19.47
CA PHE A 891 -37.45 4.72 19.02
C PHE A 891 -38.89 4.23 18.77
N LEU A 892 -39.83 4.53 19.68
CA LEU A 892 -41.23 4.13 19.52
C LEU A 892 -41.94 4.85 18.37
N LEU A 893 -41.58 6.12 18.12
CA LEU A 893 -42.15 6.92 17.04
C LEU A 893 -41.49 6.64 15.69
N ASP A 894 -40.31 6.03 15.64
CA ASP A 894 -39.53 5.81 14.43
C ASP A 894 -40.32 5.08 13.35
N SER A 895 -40.89 3.92 13.67
CA SER A 895 -41.63 3.12 12.69
C SER A 895 -42.82 3.88 12.12
N TRP A 896 -43.56 4.64 12.93
CA TRP A 896 -44.66 5.48 12.43
C TRP A 896 -44.15 6.62 11.55
N LEU A 897 -43.09 7.33 11.96
CA LEU A 897 -42.51 8.43 11.20
C LEU A 897 -41.88 7.97 9.88
N SER A 898 -41.33 6.75 9.83
CA SER A 898 -40.73 6.16 8.63
C SER A 898 -41.76 5.83 7.54
N THR A 899 -43.05 5.69 7.89
CA THR A 899 -44.13 5.44 6.90
C THR A 899 -44.51 6.70 6.13
N MET A 900 -44.18 7.88 6.66
CA MET A 900 -44.37 9.15 5.97
C MET A 900 -43.32 9.23 4.85
N LYS A 901 -43.74 9.38 3.58
CA LYS A 901 -42.87 9.40 2.38
C LYS A 901 -41.98 10.66 2.29
N ASN A 902 -41.29 11.04 3.37
CA ASN A 902 -40.40 12.19 3.44
C ASN A 902 -39.02 11.76 3.92
N ASP A 903 -38.07 11.69 2.99
CA ASP A 903 -36.69 11.29 3.26
C ASP A 903 -35.99 12.21 4.26
N GLY A 904 -36.33 13.50 4.27
CA GLY A 904 -35.80 14.47 5.23
C GLY A 904 -36.24 14.18 6.67
N LEU A 905 -37.49 13.74 6.84
CA LEU A 905 -38.03 13.34 8.15
C LEU A 905 -37.33 12.08 8.66
N CYS A 906 -37.17 11.07 7.80
CA CYS A 906 -36.47 9.83 8.16
C CYS A 906 -35.01 10.08 8.55
N LYS A 907 -34.30 10.93 7.79
CA LYS A 907 -32.94 11.38 8.14
C LYS A 907 -32.90 12.06 9.51
N ALA A 908 -33.84 12.97 9.80
CA ALA A 908 -33.89 13.65 11.08
C ALA A 908 -34.13 12.68 12.25
N VAL A 909 -35.05 11.73 12.10
CA VAL A 909 -35.34 10.72 13.13
C VAL A 909 -34.12 9.85 13.41
N ALA A 910 -33.43 9.37 12.37
CA ALA A 910 -32.22 8.57 12.52
C ALA A 910 -31.09 9.34 13.21
N ILE A 911 -30.93 10.64 12.91
CA ILE A 911 -29.97 11.55 13.57
C ILE A 911 -30.30 11.70 15.06
N PHE A 912 -31.58 11.93 15.40
CA PHE A 912 -32.00 12.05 16.80
C PHE A 912 -31.81 10.75 17.58
N LEU A 913 -32.14 9.62 16.96
CA LEU A 913 -31.99 8.31 17.58
C LEU A 913 -30.50 7.99 17.83
N HIS A 914 -29.62 8.32 16.89
CA HIS A 914 -28.15 8.24 17.07
C HIS A 914 -27.67 9.16 18.21
N TYR A 915 -28.11 10.43 18.24
CA TYR A 915 -27.71 11.40 19.27
C TYR A 915 -28.14 10.99 20.70
N PHE A 916 -29.40 10.61 20.91
CA PHE A 916 -29.88 10.21 22.24
C PHE A 916 -29.30 8.87 22.69
N LEU A 917 -28.92 8.00 21.77
CA LEU A 917 -28.18 6.77 22.09
C LEU A 917 -26.80 7.09 22.67
N LEU A 918 -26.00 7.90 21.96
CA LEU A 918 -24.67 8.31 22.45
C LEU A 918 -24.78 9.10 23.76
N THR A 919 -25.76 10.01 23.86
CA THR A 919 -25.96 10.80 25.07
C THR A 919 -26.30 9.94 26.27
N SER A 920 -27.07 8.86 26.08
CA SER A 920 -27.37 7.91 27.14
C SER A 920 -26.09 7.20 27.62
N PHE A 921 -25.22 6.77 26.70
CA PHE A 921 -23.92 6.20 27.05
C PHE A 921 -23.02 7.22 27.76
N THR A 922 -22.93 8.46 27.28
CA THR A 922 -22.12 9.50 27.92
C THR A 922 -22.57 9.76 29.35
N TRP A 923 -23.88 9.83 29.61
CA TRP A 923 -24.39 10.03 30.96
C TRP A 923 -24.15 8.82 31.89
N MET A 924 -24.22 7.58 31.38
CA MET A 924 -23.80 6.38 32.13
C MET A 924 -22.30 6.44 32.48
N GLY A 925 -21.46 6.87 31.52
CA GLY A 925 -20.03 7.10 31.73
C GLY A 925 -19.72 8.23 32.72
N LEU A 926 -20.50 9.31 32.70
CA LEU A 926 -20.32 10.41 33.66
C LEU A 926 -20.72 9.99 35.08
N GLU A 927 -21.74 9.13 35.23
CA GLU A 927 -22.10 8.57 36.53
C GLU A 927 -20.97 7.70 37.11
N SER A 928 -20.31 6.87 36.29
CA SER A 928 -19.16 6.06 36.75
C SER A 928 -17.96 6.93 37.14
N VAL A 929 -17.68 8.01 36.40
CA VAL A 929 -16.65 9.01 36.78
C VAL A 929 -17.02 9.73 38.08
N HIS A 930 -18.29 10.07 38.27
CA HIS A 930 -18.76 10.65 39.53
C HIS A 930 -18.55 9.67 40.71
N MET A 931 -18.88 8.39 40.53
CA MET A 931 -18.62 7.36 41.53
C MET A 931 -17.12 7.19 41.84
N TYR A 932 -16.24 7.28 40.82
CA TYR A 932 -14.79 7.26 41.02
C TYR A 932 -14.30 8.41 41.91
N ILE A 933 -14.74 9.64 41.61
CA ILE A 933 -14.35 10.82 42.37
C ILE A 933 -14.87 10.73 43.81
N ALA A 934 -16.10 10.23 44.00
CA ALA A 934 -16.72 10.12 45.30
C ALA A 934 -16.12 9.01 46.21
N LEU A 935 -15.66 7.90 45.62
CA LEU A 935 -15.25 6.71 46.38
C LEU A 935 -13.75 6.40 46.38
N VAL A 936 -13.01 6.78 45.33
CA VAL A 936 -11.57 6.51 45.21
C VAL A 936 -10.76 7.77 45.55
N LYS A 937 -11.17 8.93 45.03
CA LYS A 937 -10.47 10.20 45.20
C LYS A 937 -11.00 11.00 46.40
N VAL A 938 -11.09 10.35 47.55
CA VAL A 938 -11.85 10.81 48.75
C VAL A 938 -11.29 12.07 49.44
N PHE A 939 -10.17 12.65 48.98
CA PHE A 939 -9.57 13.86 49.59
C PHE A 939 -9.59 15.09 48.65
N ASN A 940 -10.54 15.99 48.95
CA ASN A 940 -10.58 17.43 48.64
C ASN A 940 -10.47 17.89 47.17
N THR A 941 -11.24 17.30 46.25
CA THR A 941 -11.48 17.88 44.91
C THR A 941 -12.79 18.66 44.84
N TYR A 942 -12.81 19.91 45.33
CA TYR A 942 -13.90 20.84 45.04
C TYR A 942 -13.80 21.32 43.59
N ILE A 943 -14.73 20.88 42.73
CA ILE A 943 -14.80 21.32 41.33
C ILE A 943 -15.84 22.42 41.21
N ARG A 944 -15.38 23.65 40.98
CA ARG A 944 -16.26 24.80 40.75
C ARG A 944 -17.14 24.59 39.52
N ARG A 945 -18.46 24.84 39.65
CA ARG A 945 -19.50 24.60 38.61
C ARG A 945 -19.48 23.16 38.08
N TYR A 946 -19.33 22.17 38.98
CA TYR A 946 -19.24 20.75 38.65
C TYR A 946 -20.31 20.24 37.66
N ILE A 947 -21.59 20.45 37.97
CA ILE A 947 -22.69 19.95 37.13
C ILE A 947 -22.73 20.60 35.74
N LEU A 948 -22.36 21.87 35.63
CA LEU A 948 -22.33 22.58 34.33
C LEU A 948 -21.32 21.93 33.38
N LYS A 949 -20.14 21.56 33.89
CA LYS A 949 -19.11 20.87 33.09
C LYS A 949 -19.58 19.49 32.65
N PHE A 950 -20.25 18.76 33.54
CA PHE A 950 -20.84 17.46 33.21
C PHE A 950 -21.92 17.59 32.15
N CYS A 951 -22.77 18.62 32.20
CA CYS A 951 -23.76 18.87 31.15
C CYS A 951 -23.12 19.24 29.80
N ILE A 952 -22.04 20.04 29.79
CA ILE A 952 -21.30 20.37 28.56
C ILE A 952 -20.73 19.11 27.92
N VAL A 953 -20.15 18.20 28.72
CA VAL A 953 -19.61 16.93 28.20
C VAL A 953 -20.74 15.98 27.80
N GLY A 954 -21.73 15.80 28.66
CA GLY A 954 -22.83 14.85 28.51
C GLY A 954 -23.70 15.09 27.29
N TRP A 955 -24.03 16.35 27.00
CA TRP A 955 -24.83 16.74 25.83
C TRP A 955 -23.97 17.19 24.65
N GLY A 956 -22.81 17.80 24.90
CA GLY A 956 -21.98 18.38 23.85
C GLY A 956 -21.11 17.38 23.08
N LEU A 957 -20.51 16.39 23.75
CA LEU A 957 -19.64 15.42 23.08
C LEU A 957 -20.41 14.57 22.04
N PRO A 958 -21.59 14.00 22.36
CA PRO A 958 -22.45 13.35 21.37
C PRO A 958 -22.89 14.28 20.23
N ALA A 959 -23.22 15.54 20.54
CA ALA A 959 -23.71 16.49 19.54
C ALA A 959 -22.64 16.77 18.48
N VAL A 960 -21.40 17.02 18.91
CA VAL A 960 -20.28 17.27 18.00
C VAL A 960 -20.03 16.06 17.10
N LEU A 961 -20.04 14.84 17.65
CA LEU A 961 -19.83 13.62 16.87
C LEU A 961 -20.91 13.42 15.80
N VAL A 962 -22.18 13.56 16.16
CA VAL A 962 -23.30 13.37 15.23
C VAL A 962 -23.32 14.46 14.15
N VAL A 963 -22.99 15.71 14.49
CA VAL A 963 -22.89 16.82 13.51
C VAL A 963 -21.77 16.56 12.50
N ILE A 964 -20.61 16.05 12.94
CA ILE A 964 -19.51 15.69 12.03
C ILE A 964 -19.96 14.60 11.07
N VAL A 965 -20.59 13.53 11.56
CA VAL A 965 -21.09 12.45 10.71
C VAL A 965 -22.11 12.96 9.69
N ALA A 966 -23.07 13.77 10.13
CA ALA A 966 -24.09 14.35 9.25
C ALA A 966 -23.50 15.33 8.21
N ALA A 967 -22.38 15.99 8.53
CA ALA A 967 -21.69 16.91 7.63
C ALA A 967 -20.80 16.20 6.59
N VAL A 968 -20.08 15.15 7.01
CA VAL A 968 -19.13 14.41 6.16
C VAL A 968 -19.85 13.42 5.24
N GLU A 969 -20.83 12.69 5.76
CA GLU A 969 -21.49 11.60 5.04
C GLU A 969 -23.01 11.80 5.07
N LYS A 970 -23.52 12.63 4.14
CA LYS A 970 -24.94 13.04 4.08
C LYS A 970 -25.91 11.88 3.76
N ASP A 971 -25.38 10.76 3.29
CA ASP A 971 -26.14 9.56 2.91
C ASP A 971 -25.99 8.40 3.92
N ALA A 972 -25.33 8.62 5.05
CA ALA A 972 -25.20 7.62 6.11
C ALA A 972 -26.54 7.25 6.80
N TYR A 973 -27.53 8.13 6.74
CA TYR A 973 -28.85 7.95 7.37
C TYR A 973 -29.94 7.72 6.32
N LYS A 974 -30.59 6.54 6.33
CA LYS A 974 -31.66 6.17 5.40
C LYS A 974 -32.68 5.24 6.05
N ALA A 975 -33.82 5.04 5.40
CA ALA A 975 -34.79 4.03 5.79
C ALA A 975 -34.24 2.63 5.49
N VAL A 976 -34.31 1.75 6.48
CA VAL A 976 -34.04 0.31 6.40
C VAL A 976 -35.38 -0.40 6.29
N GLU A 977 -35.50 -1.31 5.31
CA GLU A 977 -36.71 -2.11 5.09
C GLU A 977 -36.49 -3.51 5.69
N TYR A 978 -37.34 -3.91 6.64
CA TYR A 978 -37.30 -5.24 7.22
C TYR A 978 -38.25 -6.19 6.48
N LYS A 979 -37.84 -7.46 6.32
CA LYS A 979 -38.70 -8.53 5.79
C LYS A 979 -39.95 -8.64 6.69
N GLY A 980 -41.08 -8.16 6.18
CA GLY A 980 -42.31 -7.87 6.94
C GLY A 980 -42.99 -6.53 6.57
N GLY A 981 -42.34 -5.70 5.75
CA GLY A 981 -42.92 -4.48 5.17
C GLY A 981 -42.87 -3.24 6.08
N SER A 982 -42.26 -3.34 7.27
CA SER A 982 -42.02 -2.20 8.15
C SER A 982 -40.70 -1.51 7.80
N LYS A 983 -40.78 -0.19 7.63
CA LYS A 983 -39.61 0.68 7.46
C LYS A 983 -39.12 1.17 8.82
N PHE A 984 -37.83 1.40 8.96
CA PHE A 984 -37.18 1.88 10.18
C PHE A 984 -36.03 2.82 9.81
N CYS A 985 -35.93 4.00 10.44
CA CYS A 985 -34.96 5.00 10.04
C CYS A 985 -33.66 4.87 10.85
N TRP A 986 -32.57 4.45 10.19
CA TRP A 986 -31.30 4.19 10.89
C TRP A 986 -30.05 4.48 10.06
N ILE A 987 -28.90 4.27 10.68
CA ILE A 987 -27.58 4.36 10.04
C ILE A 987 -27.41 3.13 9.14
N THR A 988 -27.22 3.35 7.84
CA THR A 988 -27.02 2.28 6.86
C THR A 988 -25.56 2.07 6.49
N ASN A 989 -24.71 3.09 6.67
CA ASN A 989 -23.29 2.98 6.39
C ASN A 989 -22.60 2.18 7.52
N GLU A 990 -22.09 1.00 7.18
CA GLU A 990 -21.45 0.09 8.15
C GLU A 990 -20.23 0.72 8.83
N ALA A 991 -19.40 1.45 8.09
CA ALA A 991 -18.22 2.11 8.65
C ALA A 991 -18.59 3.17 9.69
N VAL A 992 -19.64 3.94 9.43
CA VAL A 992 -20.18 4.93 10.38
C VAL A 992 -20.74 4.22 11.61
N PHE A 993 -21.57 3.20 11.43
CA PHE A 993 -22.16 2.44 12.53
C PHE A 993 -21.11 1.84 13.48
N TYR A 994 -20.11 1.13 12.94
CA TYR A 994 -19.06 0.51 13.76
C TYR A 994 -18.16 1.56 14.44
N THR A 995 -17.82 2.64 13.74
CA THR A 995 -16.91 3.66 14.30
C THR A 995 -17.60 4.50 15.37
N THR A 996 -18.81 4.99 15.13
CA THR A 996 -19.46 5.98 16.01
C THR A 996 -20.36 5.37 17.06
N CYS A 997 -21.01 4.24 16.79
CA CYS A 997 -21.85 3.57 17.78
C CYS A 997 -21.05 2.51 18.56
N VAL A 998 -20.47 1.53 17.86
CA VAL A 998 -19.80 0.39 18.52
C VAL A 998 -18.49 0.82 19.18
N GLY A 999 -17.64 1.58 18.47
CA GLY A 999 -16.39 2.10 19.02
C GLY A 999 -16.60 3.00 20.24
N TYR A 1000 -17.59 3.91 20.16
CA TYR A 1000 -17.95 4.80 21.27
C TYR A 1000 -18.48 4.02 22.48
N PHE A 1001 -19.38 3.06 22.23
CA PHE A 1001 -19.89 2.16 23.27
C PHE A 1001 -18.77 1.40 23.96
N CYS A 1002 -17.83 0.80 23.20
CA CYS A 1002 -16.72 0.03 23.77
C CYS A 1002 -15.88 0.88 24.74
N LEU A 1003 -15.56 2.13 24.35
CA LEU A 1003 -14.79 3.04 25.19
C LEU A 1003 -15.51 3.36 26.51
N VAL A 1004 -16.81 3.66 26.45
CA VAL A 1004 -17.62 3.95 27.64
C VAL A 1004 -17.83 2.70 28.49
N PHE A 1005 -18.11 1.55 27.86
CA PHE A 1005 -18.38 0.28 28.53
C PHE A 1005 -17.15 -0.21 29.31
N LEU A 1006 -15.94 -0.11 28.73
CA LEU A 1006 -14.70 -0.46 29.44
C LEU A 1006 -14.49 0.42 30.68
N LEU A 1007 -14.78 1.72 30.58
CA LEU A 1007 -14.71 2.63 31.71
C LEU A 1007 -15.73 2.25 32.80
N ASN A 1008 -16.96 1.95 32.40
CA ASN A 1008 -18.04 1.54 33.32
C ASN A 1008 -17.75 0.19 33.97
N MET A 1009 -17.22 -0.79 33.23
CA MET A 1009 -16.82 -2.09 33.75
C MET A 1009 -15.70 -1.95 34.78
N ALA A 1010 -14.65 -1.17 34.47
CA ALA A 1010 -13.55 -0.92 35.40
C ALA A 1010 -14.05 -0.28 36.70
N MET A 1011 -14.95 0.71 36.60
CA MET A 1011 -15.54 1.35 37.77
C MET A 1011 -16.48 0.45 38.54
N PHE A 1012 -17.28 -0.37 37.87
CA PHE A 1012 -18.14 -1.38 38.51
C PHE A 1012 -17.31 -2.33 39.38
N VAL A 1013 -16.19 -2.84 38.86
CA VAL A 1013 -15.26 -3.70 39.61
C VAL A 1013 -14.67 -2.98 40.82
N VAL A 1014 -14.16 -1.75 40.64
CA VAL A 1014 -13.60 -0.96 41.75
C VAL A 1014 -14.62 -0.73 42.86
N VAL A 1015 -15.85 -0.36 42.50
CA VAL A 1015 -16.93 -0.12 43.47
C VAL A 1015 -17.33 -1.41 44.17
N MET A 1016 -17.43 -2.54 43.45
CA MET A 1016 -17.70 -3.84 44.05
C MET A 1016 -16.59 -4.27 45.02
N LEU A 1017 -15.32 -4.10 44.66
CA LEU A 1017 -14.17 -4.38 45.54
C LEU A 1017 -14.19 -3.51 46.80
N GLN A 1018 -14.56 -2.23 46.69
CA GLN A 1018 -14.67 -1.32 47.84
C GLN A 1018 -15.86 -1.65 48.74
N ILE A 1019 -17.00 -2.08 48.19
CA ILE A 1019 -18.17 -2.53 48.96
C ILE A 1019 -17.85 -3.83 49.72
N CYS A 1020 -17.14 -4.76 49.09
CA CYS A 1020 -16.66 -5.98 49.75
C CYS A 1020 -15.58 -5.68 50.80
N GLY A 1021 -14.65 -4.76 50.52
CA GLY A 1021 -13.56 -4.38 51.42
C GLY A 1021 -13.97 -3.55 52.64
N ARG A 1022 -15.05 -2.75 52.55
CA ARG A 1022 -15.56 -1.93 53.67
C ARG A 1022 -16.27 -2.75 54.76
N ASN A 1023 -16.76 -3.94 54.45
CA ASN A 1023 -17.56 -4.72 55.39
C ASN A 1023 -16.70 -5.55 56.38
N GLY A 1024 -15.41 -5.76 56.11
CA GLY A 1024 -14.51 -6.50 57.01
C GLY A 1024 -14.21 -5.83 58.36
N LYS A 1025 -14.70 -4.60 58.61
CA LYS A 1025 -14.44 -3.85 59.86
C LYS A 1025 -15.69 -3.41 60.64
N ARG A 1026 -16.91 -3.75 60.22
CA ARG A 1026 -18.14 -3.37 60.95
C ARG A 1026 -19.32 -4.31 60.65
N SER A 1027 -19.66 -5.21 61.59
CA SER A 1027 -21.03 -5.50 62.08
C SER A 1027 -21.30 -6.99 62.37
N ASN A 1028 -21.83 -7.27 63.58
CA ASN A 1028 -22.60 -8.47 63.94
C ASN A 1028 -23.90 -8.57 63.09
N ARG A 1029 -23.82 -9.03 61.84
CA ARG A 1029 -24.99 -9.33 60.99
C ARG A 1029 -24.89 -10.73 60.41
N THR A 1030 -26.03 -11.41 60.26
CA THR A 1030 -26.08 -12.76 59.68
C THR A 1030 -25.68 -12.72 58.20
N LEU A 1031 -24.88 -13.71 57.77
CA LEU A 1031 -24.34 -13.84 56.41
C LEU A 1031 -25.42 -13.64 55.31
N ARG A 1032 -26.63 -14.17 55.52
CA ARG A 1032 -27.77 -13.98 54.59
C ARG A 1032 -28.20 -12.51 54.42
N LYS A 1033 -28.24 -11.72 55.49
CA LYS A 1033 -28.61 -10.30 55.43
C LYS A 1033 -27.53 -9.46 54.74
N GLU A 1034 -26.27 -9.87 54.86
CA GLU A 1034 -25.15 -9.22 54.18
C GLU A 1034 -25.10 -9.54 52.69
N VAL A 1035 -25.24 -10.82 52.32
CA VAL A 1035 -25.31 -11.26 50.92
C VAL A 1035 -26.48 -10.60 50.21
N LEU A 1036 -27.67 -10.55 50.83
CA LEU A 1036 -28.85 -9.90 50.24
C LEU A 1036 -28.65 -8.39 50.02
N ARG A 1037 -27.95 -7.71 50.94
CA ARG A 1037 -27.61 -6.28 50.81
C ARG A 1037 -26.61 -6.04 49.69
N ASN A 1038 -25.58 -6.89 49.59
CA ASN A 1038 -24.54 -6.78 48.56
C ASN A 1038 -25.14 -7.10 47.18
N LEU A 1039 -25.98 -8.13 47.08
CA LEU A 1039 -26.70 -8.48 45.84
C LEU A 1039 -27.62 -7.34 45.39
N ARG A 1040 -28.39 -6.75 46.31
CA ARG A 1040 -29.23 -5.57 46.03
C ARG A 1040 -28.40 -4.39 45.50
N SER A 1041 -27.22 -4.15 46.09
CA SER A 1041 -26.31 -3.09 45.63
C SER A 1041 -25.70 -3.39 44.26
N ALA A 1042 -25.36 -4.65 43.98
CA ALA A 1042 -24.80 -5.08 42.70
C ALA A 1042 -25.81 -4.97 41.56
N ILE A 1043 -27.04 -5.44 41.79
CA ILE A 1043 -28.14 -5.33 40.80
C ILE A 1043 -28.43 -3.85 40.51
N SER A 1044 -28.61 -3.03 41.55
CA SER A 1044 -28.82 -1.58 41.43
C SER A 1044 -27.75 -0.90 40.58
N LEU A 1045 -26.48 -1.23 40.80
CA LEU A 1045 -25.35 -0.63 40.08
C LEU A 1045 -25.22 -1.13 38.63
N THR A 1046 -25.58 -2.38 38.37
CA THR A 1046 -25.53 -3.00 37.03
C THR A 1046 -26.40 -2.24 36.03
N PHE A 1047 -27.62 -1.86 36.43
CA PHE A 1047 -28.53 -1.09 35.59
C PHE A 1047 -28.18 0.40 35.52
N LEU A 1048 -27.64 0.98 36.60
CA LEU A 1048 -27.23 2.39 36.63
C LEU A 1048 -26.06 2.65 35.69
N LEU A 1049 -25.08 1.73 35.64
CA LEU A 1049 -23.87 1.87 34.80
C LEU A 1049 -24.04 1.31 33.38
N GLY A 1050 -25.23 0.78 33.04
CA GLY A 1050 -25.53 0.28 31.69
C GLY A 1050 -24.81 -1.02 31.31
N MET A 1051 -24.44 -1.85 32.30
CA MET A 1051 -23.70 -3.10 32.03
C MET A 1051 -24.51 -4.10 31.19
N THR A 1052 -25.84 -4.01 31.23
CA THR A 1052 -26.77 -4.84 30.45
C THR A 1052 -26.73 -4.59 28.95
N TRP A 1053 -26.22 -3.42 28.52
CA TRP A 1053 -25.98 -3.15 27.10
C TRP A 1053 -24.86 -4.01 26.52
N GLY A 1054 -23.99 -4.60 27.36
CA GLY A 1054 -22.99 -5.58 26.94
C GLY A 1054 -23.61 -6.82 26.28
N PHE A 1055 -24.87 -7.17 26.58
CA PHE A 1055 -25.55 -8.26 25.89
C PHE A 1055 -25.74 -8.01 24.39
N ALA A 1056 -25.93 -6.75 23.96
CA ALA A 1056 -25.96 -6.43 22.54
C ALA A 1056 -24.59 -6.60 21.88
N PHE A 1057 -23.50 -6.30 22.59
CA PHE A 1057 -22.14 -6.42 22.07
C PHE A 1057 -21.68 -7.89 21.94
N PHE A 1058 -22.07 -8.74 22.88
CA PHE A 1058 -21.75 -10.18 22.83
C PHE A 1058 -22.74 -11.00 21.97
N ALA A 1059 -23.69 -10.36 21.29
CA ALA A 1059 -24.65 -11.00 20.40
C ALA A 1059 -24.05 -11.32 19.01
N TRP A 1060 -23.03 -12.17 18.96
CA TRP A 1060 -22.41 -12.64 17.72
C TRP A 1060 -22.39 -14.18 17.64
N GLY A 1061 -22.30 -14.71 16.42
CA GLY A 1061 -22.21 -16.15 16.18
C GLY A 1061 -23.45 -16.93 16.68
N PRO A 1062 -23.27 -18.18 17.20
CA PRO A 1062 -24.37 -19.09 17.52
C PRO A 1062 -25.20 -18.65 18.74
N VAL A 1063 -24.69 -17.69 19.53
CA VAL A 1063 -25.37 -17.19 20.74
C VAL A 1063 -26.15 -15.89 20.49
N LYS A 1064 -26.15 -15.37 19.25
CA LYS A 1064 -26.80 -14.10 18.88
C LYS A 1064 -28.25 -14.03 19.32
N LEU A 1065 -29.05 -15.09 19.11
CA LEU A 1065 -30.47 -15.10 19.46
C LEU A 1065 -30.69 -14.95 20.97
N THR A 1066 -29.99 -15.74 21.79
CA THR A 1066 -30.08 -15.71 23.25
C THR A 1066 -29.68 -14.34 23.80
N PHE A 1067 -28.56 -13.79 23.33
CA PHE A 1067 -28.09 -12.48 23.77
C PHE A 1067 -28.98 -11.32 23.31
N MET A 1068 -29.63 -11.41 22.14
CA MET A 1068 -30.61 -10.42 21.68
C MET A 1068 -31.89 -10.42 22.53
N TYR A 1069 -32.38 -11.59 22.96
CA TYR A 1069 -33.49 -11.66 23.92
C TYR A 1069 -33.12 -11.06 25.28
N LEU A 1070 -31.95 -11.43 25.83
CA LEU A 1070 -31.45 -10.85 27.08
C LEU A 1070 -31.29 -9.33 26.97
N PHE A 1071 -30.70 -8.86 25.87
CA PHE A 1071 -30.57 -7.43 25.61
C PHE A 1071 -31.93 -6.74 25.56
N SER A 1072 -32.88 -7.23 24.75
CA SER A 1072 -34.20 -6.62 24.61
C SER A 1072 -34.95 -6.59 25.95
N ILE A 1073 -34.93 -7.68 26.75
CA ILE A 1073 -35.56 -7.74 28.08
C ILE A 1073 -34.90 -6.78 29.08
N PHE A 1074 -33.57 -6.76 29.18
CA PHE A 1074 -32.89 -5.92 30.17
C PHE A 1074 -32.87 -4.44 29.78
N ASN A 1075 -32.80 -4.14 28.49
CA ASN A 1075 -32.87 -2.77 27.97
C ASN A 1075 -34.30 -2.21 28.13
N SER A 1076 -35.32 -3.00 27.82
CA SER A 1076 -36.71 -2.62 28.06
C SER A 1076 -37.07 -2.39 29.52
N LEU A 1077 -36.41 -3.07 30.46
CA LEU A 1077 -36.66 -2.90 31.89
C LEU A 1077 -35.73 -1.87 32.55
N GLN A 1078 -34.81 -1.24 31.82
CA GLN A 1078 -33.80 -0.36 32.40
C GLN A 1078 -34.44 0.84 33.13
N GLY A 1079 -35.42 1.52 32.52
CA GLY A 1079 -36.14 2.63 33.15
C GLY A 1079 -36.93 2.20 34.40
N LEU A 1080 -37.51 1.00 34.39
CA LEU A 1080 -38.20 0.41 35.54
C LEU A 1080 -37.24 0.12 36.69
N PHE A 1081 -36.09 -0.52 36.43
CA PHE A 1081 -35.11 -0.82 37.47
C PHE A 1081 -34.49 0.45 38.08
N ILE A 1082 -34.25 1.47 37.25
CA ILE A 1082 -33.83 2.79 37.73
C ILE A 1082 -34.89 3.37 38.68
N PHE A 1083 -36.17 3.34 38.31
CA PHE A 1083 -37.25 3.79 39.18
C PHE A 1083 -37.31 2.98 40.48
N ILE A 1084 -37.27 1.65 40.42
CA ILE A 1084 -37.35 0.79 41.61
C ILE A 1084 -36.21 1.10 42.58
N PHE A 1085 -34.95 1.03 42.14
CA PHE A 1085 -33.82 1.14 43.06
C PHE A 1085 -33.45 2.57 43.43
N HIS A 1086 -33.58 3.52 42.51
CA HIS A 1086 -33.14 4.90 42.72
C HIS A 1086 -34.27 5.88 43.02
N CYS A 1087 -35.54 5.50 42.82
CA CYS A 1087 -36.70 6.31 43.20
C CYS A 1087 -37.49 5.63 44.32
N ALA A 1088 -38.22 4.55 44.04
CA ALA A 1088 -39.18 3.93 44.94
C ALA A 1088 -38.55 3.32 46.21
N LEU A 1089 -37.36 2.72 46.10
CA LEU A 1089 -36.65 2.09 47.22
C LEU A 1089 -35.63 3.02 47.91
N LYS A 1090 -35.45 4.25 47.42
CA LYS A 1090 -34.51 5.21 47.99
C LYS A 1090 -35.14 5.91 49.18
N GLU A 1091 -34.55 5.74 50.36
CA GLU A 1091 -35.12 6.22 51.64
C GLU A 1091 -35.47 7.72 51.63
N ASN A 1092 -34.62 8.56 51.04
CA ASN A 1092 -34.85 10.00 50.95
C ASN A 1092 -36.10 10.34 50.11
N VAL A 1093 -36.35 9.58 49.05
CA VAL A 1093 -37.51 9.76 48.17
C VAL A 1093 -38.77 9.25 48.85
N GLN A 1094 -38.72 8.06 49.48
CA GLN A 1094 -39.83 7.52 50.25
C GLN A 1094 -40.28 8.47 51.37
N LYS A 1095 -39.33 9.11 52.05
CA LYS A 1095 -39.63 10.15 53.06
C LYS A 1095 -40.39 11.34 52.45
N GLN A 1096 -40.03 11.78 51.23
CA GLN A 1096 -40.77 12.86 50.56
C GLN A 1096 -42.16 12.39 50.09
N TRP A 1097 -42.28 11.19 49.51
CA TRP A 1097 -43.58 10.63 49.11
C TRP A 1097 -44.52 10.48 50.30
N LYS A 1098 -44.05 9.93 51.43
CA LYS A 1098 -44.87 9.84 52.65
C LYS A 1098 -45.22 11.20 53.26
N ARG A 1099 -44.47 12.25 52.96
CA ARG A 1099 -44.72 13.61 53.44
C ARG A 1099 -45.74 14.38 52.58
N TYR A 1100 -45.70 14.18 51.26
CA TYR A 1100 -46.46 15.00 50.30
C TYR A 1100 -47.52 14.24 49.49
N LEU A 1101 -47.39 12.92 49.29
CA LEU A 1101 -48.30 12.10 48.47
C LEU A 1101 -49.23 11.20 49.31
N CYS A 1102 -48.92 10.92 50.58
CA CYS A 1102 -49.79 10.10 51.44
C CYS A 1102 -50.83 10.94 52.21
N CYS A 1103 -52.10 10.53 52.17
CA CYS A 1103 -53.18 11.03 53.02
C CYS A 1103 -53.53 10.03 54.14
N GLY A 1104 -53.97 10.52 55.30
CA GLY A 1104 -54.35 9.69 56.46
C GLY A 1104 -53.17 9.14 57.27
N ARG A 1105 -53.36 7.96 57.89
CA ARG A 1105 -52.43 7.33 58.87
C ARG A 1105 -50.99 7.05 58.37
N PHE A 1106 -50.71 7.23 57.08
CA PHE A 1106 -49.40 7.01 56.48
C PHE A 1106 -48.58 8.30 56.25
N LYS A 1107 -49.12 9.47 56.61
CA LYS A 1107 -48.43 10.77 56.52
C LYS A 1107 -47.40 10.90 57.64
N LEU A 1108 -46.12 11.13 57.30
CA LEU A 1108 -45.10 11.49 58.29
C LEU A 1108 -45.35 12.91 58.80
N SER A 1109 -45.36 13.10 60.13
CA SER A 1109 -45.44 14.43 60.75
C SER A 1109 -44.17 15.24 60.48
N ASP A 1110 -44.33 16.53 60.19
CA ASP A 1110 -43.24 17.50 60.07
C ASP A 1110 -42.58 17.70 61.43
N ASN A 1111 -41.55 16.91 61.78
CA ASN A 1111 -40.44 17.27 62.69
C ASN A 1111 -39.53 16.07 63.03
N SER A 1112 -38.29 16.08 62.55
CA SER A 1112 -37.06 15.65 63.26
C SER A 1112 -35.88 15.54 62.27
N ASP A 1113 -34.86 16.39 62.48
CA ASP A 1113 -33.45 16.28 62.08
C ASP A 1113 -32.79 17.65 61.77
N TRP A 1114 -33.36 18.75 62.28
CA TRP A 1114 -32.58 19.92 62.67
C TRP A 1114 -32.47 19.98 64.20
N SER A 1115 -31.67 19.07 64.78
CA SER A 1115 -31.07 19.20 66.13
C SER A 1115 -30.35 17.91 66.56
N LYS A 1116 -29.18 17.64 65.96
CA LYS A 1116 -28.04 17.16 66.75
C LYS A 1116 -26.84 18.00 66.37
N THR A 1117 -26.32 18.71 67.38
CA THR A 1117 -25.36 19.84 67.36
C THR A 1117 -26.02 21.17 66.97
N ALA A 1118 -26.32 22.14 67.85
CA ALA A 1118 -25.94 22.44 69.23
C ALA A 1118 -27.16 23.13 69.89
N THR A 1119 -27.54 22.85 71.14
CA THR A 1119 -26.92 23.47 72.32
C THR A 1119 -27.20 22.66 73.59
N ASN A 1120 -26.15 22.31 74.33
CA ASN A 1120 -26.19 22.57 75.77
C ASN A 1120 -25.86 24.06 75.94
N ASN A 1121 -26.62 24.73 76.82
CA ASN A 1121 -26.61 26.15 77.17
C ASN A 1121 -27.51 27.02 76.26
N THR A 1122 -28.63 27.63 76.67
CA THR A 1122 -29.31 27.85 77.96
C THR A 1122 -30.75 28.36 77.70
N LYS A 1123 -31.72 27.91 78.52
CA LYS A 1123 -32.95 28.59 79.01
C LYS A 1123 -34.04 29.19 78.05
N LYS A 1124 -35.27 28.75 78.37
CA LYS A 1124 -36.55 29.49 78.55
C LYS A 1124 -37.45 29.89 77.35
N VAL A 1125 -38.68 29.34 77.43
CA VAL A 1125 -40.01 30.01 77.42
C VAL A 1125 -40.71 30.30 76.08
N SER A 1126 -41.70 29.44 75.81
CA SER A 1126 -43.09 29.62 75.36
C SER A 1126 -43.51 30.56 74.21
N SER A 1127 -44.52 30.01 73.51
CA SER A 1127 -45.79 30.59 73.05
C SER A 1127 -45.86 31.36 71.72
N ASP A 1128 -46.78 30.84 70.91
CA ASP A 1128 -47.83 31.52 70.15
C ASP A 1128 -47.59 32.02 68.70
N ASN A 1129 -48.25 31.27 67.80
CA ASN A 1129 -49.34 31.67 66.90
C ASN A 1129 -49.17 32.78 65.84
N LEU A 1130 -49.94 32.55 64.76
CA LEU A 1130 -50.38 33.47 63.71
C LEU A 1130 -49.30 33.83 62.66
N GLY A 1131 -49.53 33.79 61.35
CA GLY A 1131 -50.71 33.57 60.54
C GLY A 1131 -50.36 33.97 59.08
N LYS A 1132 -50.97 33.26 58.12
CA LYS A 1132 -51.54 33.73 56.83
C LYS A 1132 -50.97 35.05 56.22
N SER A 1133 -50.65 35.17 54.93
CA SER A 1133 -51.47 34.86 53.76
C SER A 1133 -50.79 35.24 52.42
N LEU A 1134 -51.16 34.52 51.35
CA LEU A 1134 -51.48 34.93 49.95
C LEU A 1134 -50.45 35.77 49.15
N SER A 1135 -49.90 35.22 48.05
CA SER A 1135 -50.32 35.43 46.63
C SER A 1135 -49.94 36.85 46.12
N SER A 1136 -49.28 37.10 44.98
CA SER A 1136 -49.27 36.46 43.66
C SER A 1136 -48.17 37.13 42.78
N SER A 1137 -47.82 36.46 41.67
CA SER A 1137 -47.34 37.02 40.36
C SER A 1137 -46.19 38.04 40.38
N SER A 1138 -45.03 37.77 39.78
CA SER A 1138 -44.73 37.90 38.33
C SER A 1138 -43.24 38.29 38.27
N PHE A 1139 -42.48 37.87 37.26
CA PHE A 1139 -41.61 38.75 36.46
C PHE A 1139 -40.67 37.94 35.55
N GLY A 1140 -40.51 38.45 34.32
CA GLY A 1140 -39.61 37.93 33.32
C GLY A 1140 -38.18 38.47 33.39
N SER A 1141 -37.36 37.85 32.53
CA SER A 1141 -36.17 38.35 31.81
C SER A 1141 -34.87 38.74 32.53
N THR A 1142 -33.80 38.14 31.99
CA THR A 1142 -32.46 38.66 31.64
C THR A 1142 -31.30 38.68 32.66
N THR A 1143 -30.46 37.64 32.55
CA THR A 1143 -29.01 37.60 32.22
C THR A 1143 -27.94 38.46 32.93
N ALA A 1144 -26.92 37.70 33.38
CA ALA A 1144 -25.46 37.87 33.16
C ALA A 1144 -24.60 38.74 34.11
N ASN A 1145 -23.98 38.02 35.05
CA ASN A 1145 -22.53 37.85 35.27
C ASN A 1145 -21.52 39.02 35.38
N TRP A 1146 -20.88 39.05 36.57
CA TRP A 1146 -19.43 38.99 36.88
C TRP A 1146 -18.49 40.18 36.58
N THR A 1147 -17.68 40.52 37.60
CA THR A 1147 -16.19 40.58 37.62
C THR A 1147 -15.74 41.13 39.01
N SER A 1148 -14.54 40.96 39.59
CA SER A 1148 -13.19 40.49 39.21
C SER A 1148 -12.39 40.12 40.50
N LYS A 1149 -11.45 39.15 40.47
CA LYS A 1149 -9.95 39.21 40.64
C LYS A 1149 -9.44 39.88 41.96
N ALA A 1150 -8.34 39.50 42.62
CA ALA A 1150 -7.01 39.11 42.14
C ALA A 1150 -6.12 38.37 43.20
N LYS A 1151 -4.93 37.93 42.75
CA LYS A 1151 -3.78 37.33 43.48
C LYS A 1151 -2.94 38.38 44.24
N ALA A 1152 -2.26 37.98 45.33
CA ALA A 1152 -0.89 38.43 45.68
C ALA A 1152 -0.18 37.50 46.71
N THR A 1153 1.14 37.41 46.55
CA THR A 1153 2.28 36.72 47.23
C THR A 1153 2.55 37.21 48.67
N LEU A 1154 3.07 36.42 49.65
CA LEU A 1154 4.50 36.13 49.94
C LEU A 1154 4.67 35.21 51.20
N ASN A 1155 5.82 34.53 51.27
CA ASN A 1155 6.46 33.69 52.32
C ASN A 1155 6.45 34.25 53.78
N PRO A 1156 6.63 33.45 54.88
CA PRO A 1156 7.94 32.87 55.24
C PRO A 1156 8.01 31.56 56.08
N PHE A 1157 9.27 31.13 56.22
CA PHE A 1157 9.99 30.15 57.04
C PHE A 1157 9.38 29.37 58.23
N LYS A 1158 10.10 28.28 58.47
CA LYS A 1158 10.01 27.20 59.46
C LYS A 1158 10.67 27.58 60.81
N ARG A 1159 10.02 27.17 61.92
CA ARG A 1159 10.58 26.74 63.25
C ARG A 1159 11.28 27.84 64.09
N HIS A 1160 11.42 27.74 65.42
CA HIS A 1160 11.76 26.60 66.29
C HIS A 1160 11.40 26.88 67.77
N SER A 1161 11.45 25.84 68.59
CA SER A 1161 11.43 25.86 70.06
C SER A 1161 12.83 26.00 70.68
N ASN A 1162 12.88 26.79 71.77
CA ASN A 1162 13.77 26.79 72.95
C ASN A 1162 15.24 27.26 72.89
N THR A 1163 15.57 28.03 73.95
CA THR A 1163 16.84 28.40 74.59
C THR A 1163 17.51 27.16 75.24
N ASP A 1164 18.82 27.05 75.56
CA ASP A 1164 19.79 27.95 76.21
C ASP A 1164 21.29 27.65 75.83
N SER A 1165 22.18 28.51 76.32
CA SER A 1165 23.57 28.91 75.97
C SER A 1165 24.75 27.94 75.65
N TYR A 1166 25.63 28.43 74.75
CA TYR A 1166 27.12 28.37 74.60
C TYR A 1166 27.92 27.05 74.39
N SER A 1167 28.68 27.07 73.28
CA SER A 1167 30.04 26.53 72.96
C SER A 1167 30.48 25.08 73.24
N SER A 1168 31.22 24.54 72.24
CA SER A 1168 32.11 23.35 72.18
C SER A 1168 31.43 21.99 72.36
N GLN A 1169 31.62 20.97 71.50
CA GLN A 1169 32.68 20.62 70.56
C GLN A 1169 32.09 19.80 69.41
#